data_AF-A0A1D2JJ97-F1
#
_entry.id   AF-A0A1D2JJ97-F1
#
_cell.length_a   1.000
_cell.length_b   1.000
_cell.length_c   1.000
_cell.angle_alpha   90.00
_cell.angle_beta   90.00
_cell.angle_gamma   90.00
#
_symmetry.space_group_name_H-M   'P 1'
#
loop_
_entity.id
_entity.type
_entity.pdbx_description
1 polymer ?
#
loop_
_entity_poly.entity_id
_entity_poly.type
_entity_poly.pdbx_seq_one_letter_code
_entity_poly.pdbx_strand_id
1 'polypeptide(L)'
;MMFSPLLFIVTAASALQTLPPVRWPTSDGGSGFTFSATTNTVYIDETFATRSDQKGLTLIPPSAYEFAETFLLDLEQVTGTKWNLRRTKEFPRDAKGILLGGFRDDADGLTYENGTPTEEGYELEIKDGVVFIGGTGARGMYWGTQTLLQLFLINGEKEIPAGRTVDAPSYSTRGFSLDAGRKWYSPTFLKELCTYASFFKMSEFQYHTSDNYPLNRGHNETWNKVYSQFSLRPENEELHGIVQRVNETLSRADFEDLQRHCARRGVTVIPEIEAPGHCLFITKWKPELALKKKDLLNLTHPESIPVVKAIWEEFLPWFQTKEVHIGADEYDPTLADDYINFVNEMAKFVKSKSGKDIRIWGTHEPSENLTISKDIIIQHWQYGQSDPLQLERDGYRFINSQDWWAYMSIKNDHMPILPARYAQIFNNTRVLNFADQADWQWEPSLYNPVNRTEQVTPDSKGNKGAIMAAWNDNGYDASTQLEAYYAMRDGIPVVAARAWAGSRGERLDSGSLSGTIELLTNRAPGQNLDRRILSLEKGGIKAPDPLIKWSRETGAKSLGYGSKGMDYTLILDTTGPFKLISNDTTLSLSQGGSLVFTSDNCEYPLRSVSEHDGFDPGHPGRIWTNVSSSTHEPVSVPLKSQLKIKTDVLSGSRVWLDGKFVGRFEVFVFGGRNTLFSWSQMAFVAPLDKIEGDGLESLTLRTDDDVPGGGGGGGGDVPGGSLLGNSGIQGLSFGDLLGASRQKRMLGDHPTGFNDLAPDAAGETGECIPTMRVTSGNLAIPRGSLIVVTGANGYIASHIVNQLLQANFRVRGTVRNVTKNLWLNDYFTSRYGAGKFELVEVPNMAVAHAYDEAVKGAAGLIHTATPVLVSYDPNEGIPMVTNGTINTLEAARKEPLIKRVVLTSSSTAAASPQPNVEFTMDEGTWNEEIVRAAWAPPPYEGLQRRHNVYAASKTQGEKVAWKWMIEKQPNFVLNTVLPNANFGKVLSPQHQGFPSTAGWVKAVWEGFRGQYADDVFNKPQYYVNVRDDALVHIAALIYEDVRAQRLFAFAQPYNWNDILAVMRKLYPGREFIDDIPDLGKDVSKVTNQEAEHLLNRISGASWTSLEQTIKEATEDFL
;
A
#
# COMPACT_ATOMS: atom_id res chain seq x y z
N MET A 1 28.98 -55.45 -13.48
CA MET A 1 29.00 -54.07 -14.03
C MET A 1 27.59 -53.52 -13.94
N MET A 2 27.34 -52.53 -13.09
CA MET A 2 26.38 -51.45 -13.36
C MET A 2 26.52 -50.40 -12.26
N PHE A 3 26.85 -49.19 -12.68
CA PHE A 3 27.11 -48.01 -11.86
C PHE A 3 25.81 -47.44 -11.30
N SER A 4 25.87 -46.98 -10.05
CA SER A 4 24.85 -46.13 -9.42
C SER A 4 25.22 -44.67 -9.70
N PRO A 5 24.32 -43.80 -10.22
CA PRO A 5 24.60 -42.38 -10.27
C PRO A 5 24.09 -41.71 -8.98
N LEU A 6 25.02 -41.16 -8.19
CA LEU A 6 24.71 -40.12 -7.20
C LEU A 6 24.18 -38.89 -7.95
N LEU A 7 22.95 -38.49 -7.69
CA LEU A 7 22.44 -37.19 -8.08
C LEU A 7 22.96 -36.16 -7.06
N PHE A 8 24.04 -35.46 -7.39
CA PHE A 8 24.43 -34.24 -6.70
C PHE A 8 23.44 -33.14 -7.09
N ILE A 9 22.55 -32.75 -6.18
CA ILE A 9 21.84 -31.47 -6.27
C ILE A 9 22.88 -30.41 -5.89
N VAL A 10 23.58 -29.87 -6.88
CA VAL A 10 24.36 -28.64 -6.72
C VAL A 10 23.36 -27.50 -6.79
N THR A 11 23.00 -26.93 -5.64
CA THR A 11 22.41 -25.59 -5.58
C THR A 11 23.46 -24.62 -6.11
N ALA A 12 23.36 -24.22 -7.38
CA ALA A 12 24.18 -23.14 -7.91
C ALA A 12 23.78 -21.86 -7.16
N ALA A 13 24.67 -21.34 -6.32
CA ALA A 13 24.49 -19.99 -5.76
C ALA A 13 24.52 -19.00 -6.93
N SER A 14 23.43 -18.24 -7.13
CA SER A 14 23.41 -17.16 -8.12
C SER A 14 24.45 -16.11 -7.72
N ALA A 15 25.25 -15.63 -8.67
CA ALA A 15 26.18 -14.54 -8.44
C ALA A 15 25.40 -13.23 -8.21
N LEU A 16 25.90 -12.34 -7.34
CA LEU A 16 25.31 -11.01 -7.13
C LEU A 16 25.38 -10.17 -8.41
N GLN A 17 24.48 -9.20 -8.55
CA GLN A 17 24.32 -8.35 -9.74
C GLN A 17 24.60 -6.87 -9.42
N THR A 18 24.87 -6.04 -10.43
CA THR A 18 24.83 -4.58 -10.25
C THR A 18 23.37 -4.10 -10.22
N LEU A 19 23.11 -2.92 -9.65
CA LEU A 19 21.82 -2.24 -9.66
C LEU A 19 22.02 -0.81 -10.21
N PRO A 20 21.59 -0.50 -11.44
CA PRO A 20 20.93 -1.37 -12.42
C PRO A 20 21.80 -2.55 -12.91
N PRO A 21 21.19 -3.69 -13.29
CA PRO A 21 21.92 -4.83 -13.85
C PRO A 21 22.47 -4.49 -15.24
N VAL A 22 23.70 -4.95 -15.51
CA VAL A 22 24.35 -4.78 -16.83
C VAL A 22 24.71 -6.14 -17.43
N ARG A 23 24.62 -6.26 -18.76
CA ARG A 23 25.17 -7.42 -19.47
C ARG A 23 26.68 -7.40 -19.41
N TRP A 24 27.27 -8.49 -18.92
CA TRP A 24 28.72 -8.65 -18.86
C TRP A 24 29.19 -9.82 -19.72
N PRO A 25 29.38 -9.63 -21.04
CA PRO A 25 29.94 -10.68 -21.89
C PRO A 25 31.41 -10.88 -21.54
N THR A 26 31.73 -12.01 -20.89
CA THR A 26 33.11 -12.40 -20.61
C THR A 26 33.82 -12.76 -21.91
N SER A 27 35.02 -12.22 -22.13
CA SER A 27 35.86 -12.59 -23.28
C SER A 27 36.79 -13.77 -22.93
N ASP A 28 36.92 -14.75 -23.83
CA ASP A 28 37.70 -15.99 -23.62
C ASP A 28 39.24 -15.80 -23.71
N GLY A 29 39.79 -14.58 -23.53
CA GLY A 29 41.19 -14.34 -23.91
C GLY A 29 41.92 -13.11 -23.37
N GLY A 30 41.62 -12.60 -22.17
CA GLY A 30 42.38 -11.48 -21.57
C GLY A 30 42.39 -11.53 -20.04
N SER A 31 43.38 -10.90 -19.40
CA SER A 31 43.38 -10.75 -17.93
C SER A 31 42.35 -9.69 -17.51
N GLY A 32 41.68 -9.92 -16.38
CA GLY A 32 40.69 -9.00 -15.84
C GLY A 32 41.32 -7.81 -15.12
N PHE A 33 40.62 -7.31 -14.11
CA PHE A 33 41.09 -6.20 -13.29
C PHE A 33 40.85 -6.44 -11.79
N THR A 34 41.89 -6.20 -11.00
CA THR A 34 41.81 -6.18 -9.53
C THR A 34 42.46 -4.90 -9.01
N PHE A 35 41.77 -4.20 -8.10
CA PHE A 35 42.29 -2.94 -7.56
C PHE A 35 43.51 -3.10 -6.65
N SER A 36 43.82 -4.30 -6.16
CA SER A 36 45.01 -4.57 -5.33
C SER A 36 46.30 -4.74 -6.14
N ALA A 37 46.21 -4.96 -7.46
CA ALA A 37 47.34 -5.29 -8.34
C ALA A 37 47.69 -4.17 -9.35
N THR A 38 47.07 -2.99 -9.24
CA THR A 38 47.19 -1.89 -10.21
C THR A 38 48.01 -0.71 -9.67
N THR A 39 48.44 0.17 -10.57
CA THR A 39 48.81 1.54 -10.19
C THR A 39 47.54 2.31 -9.80
N ASN A 40 47.51 2.86 -8.59
CA ASN A 40 46.39 3.66 -8.06
C ASN A 40 46.31 5.03 -8.76
N THR A 41 46.02 5.04 -10.05
CA THR A 41 45.89 6.24 -10.89
C THR A 41 44.66 6.13 -11.79
N VAL A 42 43.86 7.19 -11.77
CA VAL A 42 42.78 7.48 -12.71
C VAL A 42 43.31 8.51 -13.71
N TYR A 43 43.26 8.19 -15.00
CA TYR A 43 43.58 9.11 -16.08
C TYR A 43 42.29 9.62 -16.69
N ILE A 44 42.22 10.91 -17.02
CA ILE A 44 41.12 11.48 -17.79
C ILE A 44 41.67 12.19 -19.02
N ASP A 45 41.03 11.94 -20.16
CA ASP A 45 41.33 12.61 -21.41
C ASP A 45 41.18 14.14 -21.25
N GLU A 46 42.22 14.91 -21.61
CA GLU A 46 42.27 16.35 -21.37
C GLU A 46 41.20 17.10 -22.16
N THR A 47 40.83 16.62 -23.35
CA THR A 47 39.80 17.25 -24.17
C THR A 47 38.40 16.96 -23.65
N PHE A 48 38.16 15.75 -23.17
CA PHE A 48 36.89 15.34 -22.59
C PHE A 48 36.69 15.90 -21.17
N ALA A 49 37.77 16.14 -20.42
CA ALA A 49 37.74 16.65 -19.05
C ALA A 49 36.94 17.96 -18.88
N THR A 50 36.86 18.80 -19.93
CA THR A 50 36.12 20.06 -19.93
C THR A 50 34.67 19.93 -20.40
N ARG A 51 34.24 18.73 -20.82
CA ARG A 51 32.88 18.50 -21.30
C ARG A 51 31.89 18.56 -20.14
N SER A 52 30.80 19.30 -20.34
CA SER A 52 29.62 19.33 -19.47
C SER A 52 28.37 19.09 -20.31
N ASP A 53 27.44 18.32 -19.75
CA ASP A 53 26.16 17.99 -20.41
C ASP A 53 25.32 19.25 -20.65
N GLN A 54 24.57 19.27 -21.76
CA GLN A 54 23.73 20.42 -22.14
C GLN A 54 22.24 20.11 -22.10
N LYS A 55 21.86 18.83 -22.22
CA LYS A 55 20.47 18.37 -22.36
C LYS A 55 19.82 17.98 -21.03
N GLY A 56 20.60 17.79 -19.96
CA GLY A 56 20.10 17.48 -18.61
C GLY A 56 19.28 18.61 -17.97
N LEU A 57 18.64 18.34 -16.82
CA LEU A 57 17.77 19.30 -16.12
C LEU A 57 18.53 20.35 -15.31
N THR A 58 19.71 20.02 -14.79
CA THR A 58 20.51 20.95 -14.00
C THR A 58 21.00 22.14 -14.84
N LEU A 59 21.02 23.33 -14.24
CA LEU A 59 21.63 24.54 -14.79
C LEU A 59 23.11 24.69 -14.40
N ILE A 60 23.60 23.79 -13.53
CA ILE A 60 24.98 23.73 -13.06
C ILE A 60 25.60 22.35 -13.39
N PRO A 61 25.60 21.91 -14.66
CA PRO A 61 26.12 20.60 -15.04
C PRO A 61 27.62 20.50 -14.73
N PRO A 62 28.07 19.51 -13.93
CA PRO A 62 29.49 19.32 -13.70
C PRO A 62 30.21 18.95 -14.99
N SER A 63 31.47 19.35 -15.06
CA SER A 63 32.40 18.86 -16.05
C SER A 63 32.75 17.39 -15.79
N ALA A 64 33.20 16.68 -16.83
CA ALA A 64 33.72 15.32 -16.70
C ALA A 64 34.86 15.26 -15.66
N TYR A 65 35.67 16.31 -15.53
CA TYR A 65 36.70 16.36 -14.50
C TYR A 65 36.15 16.43 -13.08
N GLU A 66 35.12 17.23 -12.81
CA GLU A 66 34.49 17.32 -11.48
C GLU A 66 33.79 16.01 -11.10
N PHE A 67 33.22 15.30 -12.07
CA PHE A 67 32.75 13.93 -11.87
C PHE A 67 33.90 12.97 -11.54
N ALA A 68 35.04 13.07 -12.24
CA ALA A 68 36.21 12.26 -11.96
C ALA A 68 36.80 12.54 -10.56
N GLU A 69 36.76 13.77 -10.07
CA GLU A 69 37.13 14.10 -8.69
C GLU A 69 36.19 13.44 -7.67
N THR A 70 34.88 13.48 -7.94
CA THR A 70 33.90 12.80 -7.08
C THR A 70 34.13 11.29 -7.06
N PHE A 71 34.33 10.70 -8.25
CA PHE A 71 34.66 9.28 -8.38
C PHE A 71 35.95 8.92 -7.64
N LEU A 72 36.99 9.77 -7.68
CA LEU A 72 38.24 9.52 -6.96
C LEU A 72 38.00 9.33 -5.46
N LEU A 73 37.18 10.20 -4.84
CA LEU A 73 36.84 10.10 -3.41
C LEU A 73 36.07 8.82 -3.09
N ASP A 74 35.08 8.48 -3.92
CA ASP A 74 34.28 7.27 -3.75
C ASP A 74 35.13 6.00 -3.93
N LEU A 75 36.06 6.02 -4.89
CA LEU A 75 37.01 4.94 -5.17
C LEU A 75 37.99 4.72 -4.02
N GLU A 76 38.50 5.80 -3.40
CA GLU A 76 39.36 5.71 -2.22
C GLU A 76 38.63 5.06 -1.05
N GLN A 77 37.33 5.37 -0.87
CA GLN A 77 36.52 4.75 0.18
C GLN A 77 36.26 3.26 -0.10
N VAL A 78 35.93 2.89 -1.33
CA VAL A 78 35.65 1.48 -1.70
C VAL A 78 36.92 0.62 -1.65
N THR A 79 38.05 1.14 -2.12
CA THR A 79 39.31 0.37 -2.20
C THR A 79 40.16 0.44 -0.94
N GLY A 80 39.89 1.39 -0.04
CA GLY A 80 40.68 1.62 1.17
C GLY A 80 42.10 2.15 0.91
N THR A 81 42.41 2.55 -0.31
CA THR A 81 43.74 3.05 -0.71
C THR A 81 43.61 4.40 -1.42
N LYS A 82 44.68 5.23 -1.38
CA LYS A 82 44.68 6.53 -2.07
C LYS A 82 44.87 6.36 -3.57
N TRP A 83 44.20 7.21 -4.35
CA TRP A 83 44.27 7.25 -5.81
C TRP A 83 44.70 8.62 -6.31
N ASN A 84 45.32 8.68 -7.49
CA ASN A 84 45.71 9.93 -8.14
C ASN A 84 44.84 10.18 -9.37
N LEU A 85 44.37 11.42 -9.56
CA LEU A 85 43.71 11.84 -10.80
C LEU A 85 44.70 12.60 -11.69
N ARG A 86 44.85 12.20 -12.95
CA ARG A 86 45.75 12.84 -13.92
C ARG A 86 45.03 13.17 -15.23
N ARG A 87 45.10 14.42 -15.67
CA ARG A 87 44.71 14.81 -17.03
C ARG A 87 45.81 14.43 -18.02
N THR A 88 45.43 13.91 -19.17
CA THR A 88 46.40 13.54 -20.22
C THR A 88 45.84 13.79 -21.62
N LYS A 89 46.71 14.19 -22.55
CA LYS A 89 46.34 14.36 -23.97
C LYS A 89 46.15 13.04 -24.71
N GLU A 90 46.95 12.05 -24.31
CA GLU A 90 46.87 10.69 -24.82
C GLU A 90 47.03 9.75 -23.63
N PHE A 91 46.24 8.69 -23.57
CA PHE A 91 46.42 7.68 -22.53
C PHE A 91 47.80 7.00 -22.68
N PRO A 92 48.56 6.79 -21.59
CA PRO A 92 49.85 6.11 -21.68
C PRO A 92 49.68 4.70 -22.28
N ARG A 93 50.55 4.32 -23.24
CA ARG A 93 50.46 3.03 -23.95
C ARG A 93 50.52 1.81 -23.03
N ASP A 94 51.26 1.92 -21.93
CA ASP A 94 51.43 0.87 -20.92
C ASP A 94 50.67 1.21 -19.62
N ALA A 95 49.65 2.08 -19.68
CA ALA A 95 48.88 2.45 -18.50
C ALA A 95 48.29 1.20 -17.82
N LYS A 96 48.41 1.15 -16.50
CA LYS A 96 47.63 0.26 -15.63
C LYS A 96 46.72 1.16 -14.78
N GLY A 97 45.47 0.76 -14.55
CA GLY A 97 44.50 1.57 -13.81
C GLY A 97 43.27 1.93 -14.63
N ILE A 98 42.69 3.09 -14.33
CA ILE A 98 41.36 3.50 -14.83
C ILE A 98 41.52 4.67 -15.78
N LEU A 99 40.94 4.56 -16.97
CA LEU A 99 40.96 5.57 -18.03
C LEU A 99 39.55 6.08 -18.23
N LEU A 100 39.37 7.40 -18.18
CA LEU A 100 38.11 8.10 -18.31
C LEU A 100 38.12 8.99 -19.56
N GLY A 101 37.12 8.88 -20.42
CA GLY A 101 37.06 9.67 -21.64
C GLY A 101 35.68 9.70 -22.31
N GLY A 102 35.68 10.07 -23.59
CA GLY A 102 34.49 10.02 -24.42
C GLY A 102 34.18 8.60 -24.90
N PHE A 103 32.91 8.37 -25.21
CA PHE A 103 32.46 7.14 -25.88
C PHE A 103 33.20 6.97 -27.22
N ARG A 104 33.78 5.78 -27.46
CA ARG A 104 34.67 5.52 -28.61
C ARG A 104 33.94 5.11 -29.89
N ASP A 105 32.80 4.45 -29.75
CA ASP A 105 31.99 3.97 -30.88
C ASP A 105 30.98 5.03 -31.33
N ASP A 106 30.15 4.68 -32.32
CA ASP A 106 29.00 5.49 -32.71
C ASP A 106 27.92 5.48 -31.60
N ALA A 107 27.52 6.67 -31.16
CA ALA A 107 26.56 6.88 -30.09
C ALA A 107 25.11 7.06 -30.59
N ASP A 108 24.87 7.04 -31.92
CA ASP A 108 23.55 7.33 -32.51
C ASP A 108 22.44 6.37 -32.02
N GLY A 109 22.81 5.16 -31.56
CA GLY A 109 21.88 4.18 -30.97
C GLY A 109 21.57 4.38 -29.48
N LEU A 110 22.26 5.29 -28.77
CA LEU A 110 22.09 5.50 -27.33
C LEU A 110 21.05 6.59 -27.07
N THR A 111 19.80 6.16 -27.02
CA THR A 111 18.62 7.01 -26.79
C THR A 111 17.88 6.58 -25.54
N TYR A 112 17.01 7.43 -24.98
CA TYR A 112 15.90 6.98 -24.13
C TYR A 112 14.91 6.10 -24.94
N GLU A 113 13.96 5.43 -24.29
CA GLU A 113 12.99 4.55 -24.97
C GLU A 113 12.09 5.28 -25.96
N ASN A 114 11.81 6.56 -25.71
CA ASN A 114 11.09 7.42 -26.65
C ASN A 114 11.93 7.86 -27.88
N GLY A 115 13.15 7.33 -28.05
CA GLY A 115 14.06 7.60 -29.16
C GLY A 115 14.86 8.91 -29.06
N THR A 116 14.75 9.66 -27.96
CA THR A 116 15.54 10.89 -27.78
C THR A 116 17.00 10.56 -27.40
N PRO A 117 18.01 11.07 -28.12
CA PRO A 117 19.42 10.82 -27.79
C PRO A 117 19.78 11.28 -26.37
N THR A 118 20.53 10.47 -25.64
CA THR A 118 20.92 10.76 -24.25
C THR A 118 22.42 11.03 -24.11
N GLU A 119 22.78 11.91 -23.17
CA GLU A 119 24.16 12.17 -22.72
C GLU A 119 24.56 11.25 -21.54
N GLU A 120 23.65 10.39 -21.10
CA GLU A 120 23.82 9.48 -19.96
C GLU A 120 24.32 8.08 -20.36
N GLY A 121 24.45 7.80 -21.65
CA GLY A 121 24.97 6.52 -22.13
C GLY A 121 26.48 6.40 -21.92
N TYR A 122 26.95 5.19 -21.64
CA TYR A 122 28.37 4.90 -21.41
C TYR A 122 28.80 3.54 -21.95
N GLU A 123 30.10 3.39 -22.16
CA GLU A 123 30.77 2.10 -22.27
C GLU A 123 31.67 1.87 -21.06
N LEU A 124 31.81 0.61 -20.67
CA LEU A 124 32.79 0.17 -19.69
C LEU A 124 33.47 -1.08 -20.23
N GLU A 125 34.79 -1.01 -20.38
CA GLU A 125 35.63 -2.10 -20.87
C GLU A 125 36.73 -2.42 -19.86
N ILE A 126 36.89 -3.70 -19.54
CA ILE A 126 37.97 -4.22 -18.74
C ILE A 126 38.80 -5.17 -19.59
N LYS A 127 40.09 -4.86 -19.72
CA LYS A 127 41.03 -5.69 -20.49
C LYS A 127 42.46 -5.46 -20.05
N ASP A 128 43.22 -6.53 -19.90
CA ASP A 128 44.67 -6.52 -19.68
C ASP A 128 45.10 -5.65 -18.47
N GLY A 129 44.32 -5.67 -17.38
CA GLY A 129 44.60 -4.87 -16.18
C GLY A 129 44.31 -3.37 -16.34
N VAL A 130 43.47 -3.00 -17.31
CA VAL A 130 43.01 -1.63 -17.55
C VAL A 130 41.48 -1.61 -17.53
N VAL A 131 40.91 -0.57 -16.93
CA VAL A 131 39.49 -0.22 -17.06
C VAL A 131 39.38 1.03 -17.91
N PHE A 132 38.58 1.00 -18.97
CA PHE A 132 38.19 2.17 -19.74
C PHE A 132 36.71 2.46 -19.51
N ILE A 133 36.37 3.72 -19.21
CA ILE A 133 34.99 4.23 -19.10
C ILE A 133 34.83 5.43 -20.03
N GLY A 134 33.98 5.25 -21.04
CA GLY A 134 33.68 6.27 -22.04
C GLY A 134 32.24 6.77 -21.91
N GLY A 135 32.02 8.08 -21.80
CA GLY A 135 30.68 8.67 -21.74
C GLY A 135 30.26 9.33 -23.05
N THR A 136 28.99 9.16 -23.43
CA THR A 136 28.36 9.98 -24.50
C THR A 136 28.28 11.45 -24.08
N GLY A 137 28.08 11.69 -22.78
CA GLY A 137 28.33 12.93 -22.07
C GLY A 137 29.11 12.70 -20.77
N ALA A 138 29.33 13.78 -20.02
CA ALA A 138 30.06 13.75 -18.75
C ALA A 138 29.30 12.93 -17.70
N ARG A 139 27.96 13.04 -17.66
CA ARG A 139 27.13 12.27 -16.71
C ARG A 139 27.06 10.80 -17.09
N GLY A 140 27.07 10.45 -18.39
CA GLY A 140 27.21 9.07 -18.83
C GLY A 140 28.50 8.42 -18.34
N MET A 141 29.63 9.11 -18.51
CA MET A 141 30.91 8.65 -17.96
C MET A 141 30.81 8.42 -16.45
N TYR A 142 30.22 9.36 -15.71
CA TYR A 142 29.98 9.24 -14.27
C TYR A 142 29.13 7.99 -13.92
N TRP A 143 28.06 7.70 -14.67
CA TRP A 143 27.27 6.49 -14.45
C TRP A 143 28.06 5.20 -14.68
N GLY A 144 28.97 5.18 -15.66
CA GLY A 144 29.91 4.08 -15.82
C GLY A 144 30.82 3.89 -14.59
N THR A 145 31.24 4.98 -13.95
CA THR A 145 32.01 4.87 -12.69
C THR A 145 31.21 4.25 -11.56
N GLN A 146 29.90 4.51 -11.46
CA GLN A 146 29.04 3.89 -10.46
C GLN A 146 28.93 2.37 -10.69
N THR A 147 28.83 1.93 -11.94
CA THR A 147 28.88 0.50 -12.28
C THR A 147 30.20 -0.14 -11.86
N LEU A 148 31.35 0.52 -12.09
CA LEU A 148 32.65 0.01 -11.66
C LEU A 148 32.75 -0.13 -10.13
N LEU A 149 32.28 0.87 -9.37
CA LEU A 149 32.29 0.84 -7.90
C LEU A 149 31.45 -0.34 -7.38
N GLN A 150 30.28 -0.59 -7.98
CA GLN A 150 29.45 -1.74 -7.62
C GLN A 150 30.16 -3.07 -7.93
N LEU A 151 30.81 -3.19 -9.09
CA LEU A 151 31.60 -4.38 -9.43
C LEU A 151 32.74 -4.62 -8.42
N PHE A 152 33.42 -3.57 -7.94
CA PHE A 152 34.42 -3.73 -6.88
C PHE A 152 33.81 -4.23 -5.57
N LEU A 153 32.63 -3.75 -5.19
CA LEU A 153 31.95 -4.22 -3.98
C LEU A 153 31.49 -5.68 -4.10
N ILE A 154 30.96 -6.07 -5.26
CA ILE A 154 30.47 -7.42 -5.54
C ILE A 154 31.62 -8.44 -5.60
N ASN A 155 32.70 -8.10 -6.31
CA ASN A 155 33.85 -8.99 -6.47
C ASN A 155 34.80 -8.97 -5.26
N GLY A 156 34.79 -7.89 -4.47
CA GLY A 156 35.76 -7.67 -3.41
C GLY A 156 37.18 -7.65 -3.98
N GLU A 157 38.10 -8.38 -3.36
CA GLU A 157 39.49 -8.51 -3.85
C GLU A 157 39.63 -9.48 -5.04
N LYS A 158 38.54 -10.14 -5.48
CA LYS A 158 38.60 -11.04 -6.64
C LYS A 158 38.69 -10.23 -7.93
N GLU A 159 39.33 -10.82 -8.92
CA GLU A 159 39.44 -10.24 -10.26
C GLU A 159 38.05 -10.07 -10.89
N ILE A 160 37.79 -8.89 -11.46
CA ILE A 160 36.64 -8.65 -12.34
C ILE A 160 37.05 -9.15 -13.74
N PRO A 161 36.30 -10.08 -14.35
CA PRO A 161 36.69 -10.69 -15.61
C PRO A 161 36.72 -9.67 -16.77
N ALA A 162 37.66 -9.88 -17.70
CA ALA A 162 37.74 -9.08 -18.91
C ALA A 162 36.44 -9.15 -19.72
N GLY A 163 35.98 -7.99 -20.21
CA GLY A 163 34.70 -7.86 -20.90
C GLY A 163 34.41 -6.39 -21.24
N ARG A 164 33.38 -6.18 -22.05
CA ARG A 164 32.90 -4.85 -22.42
C ARG A 164 31.38 -4.80 -22.34
N THR A 165 30.86 -3.72 -21.78
CA THR A 165 29.43 -3.42 -21.76
C THR A 165 29.15 -2.00 -22.24
N VAL A 166 27.97 -1.80 -22.80
CA VAL A 166 27.44 -0.51 -23.23
C VAL A 166 26.04 -0.40 -22.64
N ASP A 167 25.75 0.72 -21.98
CA ASP A 167 24.55 0.88 -21.20
C ASP A 167 24.06 2.34 -21.21
N ALA A 168 22.74 2.53 -21.16
CA ALA A 168 22.09 3.83 -21.20
C ALA A 168 20.69 3.75 -20.58
N PRO A 169 20.21 4.80 -19.90
CA PRO A 169 18.89 4.79 -19.27
C PRO A 169 17.76 4.78 -20.31
N SER A 170 16.69 4.06 -20.00
CA SER A 170 15.44 4.05 -20.75
C SER A 170 14.58 5.30 -20.54
N TYR A 171 14.59 5.88 -19.35
CA TYR A 171 13.81 7.09 -19.03
C TYR A 171 14.70 8.20 -18.48
N SER A 172 14.40 9.45 -18.83
CA SER A 172 15.15 10.63 -18.38
C SER A 172 14.92 10.96 -16.90
N THR A 173 13.69 10.77 -16.43
CA THR A 173 13.27 11.03 -15.05
C THR A 173 13.29 9.73 -14.25
N ARG A 174 14.21 9.67 -13.28
CA ARG A 174 14.39 8.56 -12.34
C ARG A 174 14.56 9.20 -10.98
N GLY A 175 13.45 9.50 -10.32
CA GLY A 175 13.45 10.38 -9.16
C GLY A 175 12.97 9.75 -7.87
N PHE A 176 13.27 10.45 -6.79
CA PHE A 176 12.69 10.24 -5.47
C PHE A 176 12.24 11.59 -4.90
N SER A 177 11.16 11.58 -4.12
CA SER A 177 10.58 12.75 -3.47
C SER A 177 10.63 12.61 -1.95
N LEU A 178 10.96 13.69 -1.26
CA LEU A 178 10.94 13.78 0.20
C LEU A 178 10.07 14.95 0.65
N ASP A 179 9.07 14.64 1.48
CA ASP A 179 8.23 15.62 2.15
C ASP A 179 9.01 16.37 3.24
N ALA A 180 9.52 17.55 2.88
CA ALA A 180 10.12 18.50 3.80
C ALA A 180 9.15 19.59 4.29
N GLY A 181 7.88 19.54 3.86
CA GLY A 181 6.83 20.48 4.27
C GLY A 181 6.19 20.09 5.59
N ARG A 182 6.13 18.78 5.89
CA ARG A 182 5.62 18.23 7.15
C ARG A 182 6.72 17.78 8.12
N LYS A 183 7.99 17.76 7.69
CA LYS A 183 9.16 17.47 8.54
C LYS A 183 10.42 18.16 8.04
N TRP A 184 11.17 18.78 8.93
CA TRP A 184 12.46 19.38 8.56
C TRP A 184 13.60 18.36 8.47
N TYR A 185 14.53 18.59 7.54
CA TYR A 185 15.75 17.81 7.34
C TYR A 185 16.98 18.71 7.29
N SER A 186 18.07 18.23 7.90
CA SER A 186 19.35 18.92 7.92
C SER A 186 20.02 18.93 6.53
N PRO A 187 20.81 19.96 6.20
CA PRO A 187 21.57 19.99 4.94
C PRO A 187 22.46 18.76 4.74
N THR A 188 23.07 18.26 5.81
CA THR A 188 23.93 17.07 5.77
C THR A 188 23.14 15.82 5.38
N PHE A 189 21.98 15.58 6.01
CA PHE A 189 21.13 14.44 5.67
C PHE A 189 20.67 14.48 4.21
N LEU A 190 20.22 15.64 3.73
CA LEU A 190 19.77 15.81 2.35
C LEU A 190 20.90 15.51 1.33
N LYS A 191 22.12 15.97 1.62
CA LYS A 191 23.30 15.66 0.78
C LYS A 191 23.67 14.18 0.81
N GLU A 192 23.62 13.55 1.98
CA GLU A 192 23.89 12.10 2.09
C GLU A 192 22.84 11.26 1.34
N LEU A 193 21.55 11.59 1.46
CA LEU A 193 20.47 10.91 0.74
C LEU A 193 20.64 11.04 -0.77
N CYS A 194 21.05 12.22 -1.23
CA CYS A 194 21.36 12.46 -2.64
C CYS A 194 22.56 11.65 -3.12
N THR A 195 23.63 11.56 -2.31
CA THR A 195 24.77 10.67 -2.59
C THR A 195 24.34 9.21 -2.71
N TYR A 196 23.50 8.75 -1.79
CA TYR A 196 22.99 7.39 -1.78
C TYR A 196 22.19 7.08 -3.05
N ALA A 197 21.26 7.95 -3.45
CA ALA A 197 20.45 7.78 -4.64
C ALA A 197 21.28 7.79 -5.95
N SER A 198 22.31 8.64 -6.00
CA SER A 198 23.25 8.73 -7.12
C SER A 198 23.99 7.41 -7.39
N PHE A 199 24.40 6.69 -6.33
CA PHE A 199 25.08 5.41 -6.46
C PHE A 199 24.27 4.36 -7.25
N PHE A 200 22.94 4.48 -7.22
CA PHE A 200 22.00 3.64 -7.97
C PHE A 200 21.48 4.29 -9.25
N LYS A 201 22.05 5.43 -9.67
CA LYS A 201 21.75 6.16 -10.91
C LYS A 201 20.36 6.83 -10.96
N MET A 202 19.80 7.20 -9.81
CA MET A 202 18.70 8.19 -9.78
C MET A 202 19.19 9.52 -10.39
N SER A 203 18.32 10.20 -11.16
CA SER A 203 18.64 11.46 -11.84
C SER A 203 18.08 12.70 -11.14
N GLU A 204 17.07 12.54 -10.29
CA GLU A 204 16.31 13.67 -9.74
C GLU A 204 15.97 13.48 -8.25
N PHE A 205 16.01 14.58 -7.50
CA PHE A 205 15.52 14.67 -6.13
C PHE A 205 14.42 15.74 -6.06
N GLN A 206 13.15 15.33 -5.97
CA GLN A 206 12.05 16.25 -5.74
C GLN A 206 12.02 16.65 -4.26
N TYR A 207 12.22 17.94 -4.00
CA TYR A 207 12.27 18.48 -2.64
C TYR A 207 10.99 19.26 -2.36
N HIS A 208 10.05 18.62 -1.66
CA HIS A 208 8.75 19.17 -1.30
C HIS A 208 8.89 20.16 -0.15
N THR A 209 9.04 21.44 -0.46
CA THR A 209 9.55 22.44 0.48
C THR A 209 8.51 22.98 1.45
N SER A 210 7.22 22.81 1.18
CA SER A 210 6.17 23.50 1.92
C SER A 210 4.91 22.67 1.99
N ASP A 211 4.34 22.52 3.18
CA ASP A 211 3.06 21.83 3.39
C ASP A 211 2.53 22.17 4.80
N ASN A 212 1.52 21.42 5.23
CA ASN A 212 0.98 21.40 6.55
C ASN A 212 0.59 20.00 6.99
N TYR A 213 0.60 19.80 8.30
CA TYR A 213 -0.01 18.62 8.87
C TYR A 213 -1.51 18.56 8.49
N PRO A 214 -2.06 17.40 8.09
CA PRO A 214 -3.43 17.33 7.60
C PRO A 214 -4.43 17.89 8.62
N LEU A 215 -5.25 18.86 8.20
CA LEU A 215 -6.19 19.56 9.10
C LEU A 215 -7.26 18.66 9.72
N ASN A 216 -7.44 17.45 9.19
CA ASN A 216 -8.35 16.45 9.71
C ASN A 216 -7.69 15.48 10.71
N ARG A 217 -6.39 15.63 11.01
CA ARG A 217 -5.63 14.78 11.94
C ARG A 217 -4.97 15.63 13.02
N GLY A 218 -4.64 15.02 14.15
CA GLY A 218 -3.76 15.60 15.18
C GLY A 218 -4.41 15.89 16.52
N HIS A 219 -3.61 16.52 17.37
CA HIS A 219 -4.05 17.15 18.60
C HIS A 219 -5.15 18.15 18.24
N ASN A 220 -6.30 18.09 18.91
CA ASN A 220 -7.50 18.88 18.65
C ASN A 220 -7.25 20.40 18.79
N GLU A 221 -6.54 20.95 17.83
CA GLU A 221 -5.98 22.30 17.81
C GLU A 221 -6.71 23.15 16.79
N THR A 222 -6.72 24.46 17.01
CA THR A 222 -7.21 25.41 16.02
C THR A 222 -6.28 25.40 14.81
N TRP A 223 -6.83 25.54 13.59
CA TRP A 223 -6.07 25.48 12.32
C TRP A 223 -4.81 26.37 12.31
N ASN A 224 -4.83 27.50 13.02
CA ASN A 224 -3.70 28.42 13.12
C ASN A 224 -2.55 27.90 14.00
N LYS A 225 -2.73 26.81 14.76
CA LYS A 225 -1.71 26.14 15.57
C LYS A 225 -1.16 24.87 14.93
N VAL A 226 -1.93 24.23 14.03
CA VAL A 226 -1.51 23.02 13.30
C VAL A 226 -0.15 23.22 12.63
N TYR A 227 0.77 22.27 12.72
CA TYR A 227 2.07 22.39 12.09
C TYR A 227 1.95 22.72 10.59
N SER A 228 2.67 23.74 10.15
CA SER A 228 2.85 24.05 8.74
C SER A 228 4.15 24.79 8.60
N GLN A 229 4.92 24.43 7.58
CA GLN A 229 6.27 24.90 7.43
C GLN A 229 6.60 25.15 5.97
N PHE A 230 7.51 26.09 5.77
CA PHE A 230 8.15 26.37 4.50
C PHE A 230 9.66 26.27 4.73
N SER A 231 10.29 25.28 4.10
CA SER A 231 11.64 24.80 4.44
C SER A 231 12.79 25.63 3.88
N LEU A 232 12.51 26.68 3.09
CA LEU A 232 13.52 27.64 2.64
C LEU A 232 13.30 28.99 3.30
N ARG A 233 14.35 29.61 3.84
CA ARG A 233 14.24 30.90 4.53
C ARG A 233 14.20 32.05 3.51
N PRO A 234 13.10 32.78 3.31
CA PRO A 234 13.12 33.94 2.41
C PRO A 234 14.12 35.00 2.88
N GLU A 235 14.82 35.64 1.94
CA GLU A 235 15.68 36.80 2.21
C GLU A 235 14.83 38.09 2.25
N ASN A 236 13.74 38.14 1.49
CA ASN A 236 12.78 39.23 1.53
C ASN A 236 11.97 39.25 2.84
N GLU A 237 12.11 40.33 3.62
CA GLU A 237 11.43 40.52 4.90
C GLU A 237 9.90 40.51 4.80
N GLU A 238 9.34 40.95 3.66
CA GLU A 238 7.90 40.94 3.42
C GLU A 238 7.34 39.51 3.37
N LEU A 239 8.17 38.52 3.03
CA LEU A 239 7.77 37.12 2.94
C LEU A 239 8.00 36.35 4.25
N HIS A 240 8.60 36.94 5.28
CA HIS A 240 8.90 36.24 6.54
C HIS A 240 7.68 35.57 7.19
N GLY A 241 6.46 36.05 6.91
CA GLY A 241 5.23 35.47 7.42
C GLY A 241 4.95 34.03 6.97
N ILE A 242 5.54 33.56 5.86
CA ILE A 242 5.38 32.18 5.38
C ILE A 242 6.11 31.14 6.24
N VAL A 243 7.10 31.58 7.03
CA VAL A 243 7.92 30.71 7.88
C VAL A 243 7.46 30.80 9.33
N GLN A 244 7.00 29.68 9.90
CA GLN A 244 6.64 29.61 11.32
C GLN A 244 7.81 29.25 12.22
N ARG A 245 8.72 28.38 11.74
CA ARG A 245 9.85 27.90 12.52
C ARG A 245 11.16 28.19 11.79
N VAL A 246 11.78 29.32 12.12
CA VAL A 246 13.01 29.80 11.44
C VAL A 246 14.17 28.80 11.57
N ASN A 247 14.27 28.08 12.69
CA ASN A 247 15.34 27.09 12.89
C ASN A 247 15.13 25.79 12.10
N GLU A 248 13.96 25.63 11.47
CA GLU A 248 13.60 24.51 10.60
C GLU A 248 13.59 24.96 9.12
N THR A 249 14.61 25.72 8.70
CA THR A 249 14.74 26.21 7.33
C THR A 249 16.17 26.07 6.81
N LEU A 250 16.32 26.00 5.49
CA LEU A 250 17.57 26.13 4.78
C LEU A 250 17.76 27.59 4.36
N SER A 251 18.94 28.15 4.60
CA SER A 251 19.32 29.42 3.99
C SER A 251 19.57 29.24 2.48
N ARG A 252 19.65 30.35 1.74
CA ARG A 252 20.09 30.34 0.33
C ARG A 252 21.40 29.58 0.14
N ALA A 253 22.38 29.85 1.00
CA ALA A 253 23.69 29.22 0.93
C ALA A 253 23.61 27.70 1.16
N ASP A 254 22.81 27.27 2.14
CA ASP A 254 22.58 25.83 2.40
C ASP A 254 21.92 25.15 1.20
N PHE A 255 20.92 25.79 0.60
CA PHE A 255 20.20 25.24 -0.53
C PHE A 255 21.05 25.20 -1.82
N GLU A 256 21.87 26.23 -2.06
CA GLU A 256 22.85 26.23 -3.15
C GLU A 256 23.92 25.15 -2.96
N ASP A 257 24.40 24.94 -1.72
CA ASP A 257 25.34 23.86 -1.41
C ASP A 257 24.73 22.48 -1.65
N LEU A 258 23.48 22.25 -1.23
CA LEU A 258 22.73 21.03 -1.52
C LEU A 258 22.63 20.76 -3.03
N GLN A 259 22.20 21.76 -3.80
CA GLN A 259 22.05 21.62 -5.26
C GLN A 259 23.38 21.33 -5.95
N ARG A 260 24.47 22.02 -5.56
CA ARG A 260 25.81 21.77 -6.09
C ARG A 260 26.32 20.37 -5.74
N HIS A 261 26.10 19.92 -4.50
CA HIS A 261 26.45 18.57 -4.06
C HIS A 261 25.70 17.50 -4.85
N CYS A 262 24.39 17.67 -5.04
CA CYS A 262 23.60 16.76 -5.86
C CYS A 262 24.03 16.76 -7.33
N ALA A 263 24.26 17.94 -7.91
CA ALA A 263 24.70 18.06 -9.30
C ALA A 263 26.05 17.37 -9.54
N ARG A 264 27.03 17.55 -8.64
CA ARG A 264 28.32 16.84 -8.58
C ARG A 264 28.19 15.31 -8.57
N ARG A 265 27.01 14.80 -8.24
CA ARG A 265 26.65 13.38 -8.19
C ARG A 265 25.58 13.01 -9.24
N GLY A 266 25.38 13.84 -10.26
CA GLY A 266 24.50 13.54 -11.40
C GLY A 266 23.00 13.68 -11.09
N VAL A 267 22.64 14.11 -9.88
CA VAL A 267 21.25 14.28 -9.43
C VAL A 267 20.86 15.76 -9.51
N THR A 268 19.71 16.05 -10.11
CA THR A 268 19.14 17.42 -10.14
C THR A 268 18.10 17.56 -9.04
N VAL A 269 18.19 18.61 -8.22
CA VAL A 269 17.13 18.93 -7.24
C VAL A 269 15.98 19.64 -7.97
N ILE A 270 14.76 19.15 -7.78
CA ILE A 270 13.52 19.73 -8.30
C ILE A 270 12.74 20.30 -7.12
N PRO A 271 12.83 21.62 -6.86
CA PRO A 271 12.13 22.23 -5.74
C PRO A 271 10.64 22.31 -6.03
N GLU A 272 9.85 22.06 -4.99
CA GLU A 272 8.40 22.16 -5.03
C GLU A 272 7.90 23.14 -3.97
N ILE A 273 7.12 24.14 -4.40
CA ILE A 273 6.40 25.06 -3.50
C ILE A 273 4.91 24.89 -3.76
N GLU A 274 4.19 24.44 -2.74
CA GLU A 274 2.76 24.09 -2.81
C GLU A 274 1.84 25.32 -2.89
N ALA A 275 0.97 25.33 -3.90
CA ALA A 275 -0.24 26.14 -4.01
C ALA A 275 -1.09 25.64 -5.19
N PRO A 276 -2.44 25.72 -5.16
CA PRO A 276 -3.28 26.40 -4.18
C PRO A 276 -3.86 25.47 -3.09
N GLY A 277 -3.61 24.16 -3.19
CA GLY A 277 -3.79 23.21 -2.10
C GLY A 277 -2.64 23.26 -1.10
N HIS A 278 -2.77 22.58 0.03
CA HIS A 278 -1.70 22.35 1.02
C HIS A 278 -0.92 23.61 1.46
N CYS A 279 -1.55 24.78 1.38
CA CYS A 279 -0.85 26.06 1.50
C CYS A 279 -1.15 26.77 2.83
N LEU A 280 -1.30 26.02 3.93
CA LEU A 280 -1.59 26.59 5.25
C LEU A 280 -0.52 27.61 5.69
N PHE A 281 0.70 27.49 5.16
CA PHE A 281 1.79 28.45 5.40
C PHE A 281 1.46 29.85 4.86
N ILE A 282 0.69 29.95 3.76
CA ILE A 282 0.18 31.22 3.22
C ILE A 282 -1.04 31.67 4.01
N THR A 283 -2.01 30.79 4.23
CA THR A 283 -3.30 31.18 4.84
C THR A 283 -3.20 31.46 6.34
N LYS A 284 -2.18 30.95 7.04
CA LYS A 284 -1.87 31.41 8.40
C LYS A 284 -1.28 32.82 8.44
N TRP A 285 -0.45 33.14 7.46
CA TRP A 285 0.12 34.47 7.32
C TRP A 285 -0.95 35.49 6.89
N LYS A 286 -1.79 35.10 5.94
CA LYS A 286 -2.87 35.92 5.35
C LYS A 286 -4.21 35.18 5.39
N PRO A 287 -4.89 35.13 6.56
CA PRO A 287 -6.14 34.39 6.75
C PRO A 287 -7.29 34.81 5.85
N GLU A 288 -7.28 36.05 5.37
CA GLU A 288 -8.24 36.60 4.41
C GLU A 288 -8.19 35.91 3.04
N LEU A 289 -7.07 35.27 2.69
CA LEU A 289 -6.90 34.54 1.43
C LEU A 289 -7.38 33.08 1.51
N ALA A 290 -7.84 32.62 2.68
CA ALA A 290 -8.23 31.22 2.86
C ALA A 290 -9.65 30.95 2.36
N LEU A 291 -9.86 29.78 1.74
CA LEU A 291 -11.20 29.21 1.61
C LEU A 291 -11.74 28.74 2.99
N LYS A 292 -12.91 28.10 2.96
CA LYS A 292 -13.51 27.49 4.15
C LYS A 292 -12.60 26.38 4.71
N LYS A 293 -12.07 25.52 3.83
CA LYS A 293 -11.01 24.55 4.17
C LYS A 293 -9.69 25.35 4.22
N LYS A 294 -9.11 25.47 5.41
CA LYS A 294 -8.12 26.52 5.72
C LYS A 294 -6.74 26.31 5.09
N ASP A 295 -6.47 25.11 4.60
CA ASP A 295 -5.28 24.75 3.84
C ASP A 295 -5.45 24.99 2.32
N LEU A 296 -6.58 25.56 1.87
CA LEU A 296 -6.81 25.92 0.48
C LEU A 296 -6.83 27.45 0.29
N LEU A 297 -6.12 27.93 -0.72
CA LEU A 297 -6.10 29.33 -1.12
C LEU A 297 -7.37 29.69 -1.89
N ASN A 298 -7.94 30.88 -1.66
CA ASN A 298 -9.07 31.40 -2.42
C ASN A 298 -8.59 32.11 -3.69
N LEU A 299 -8.60 31.42 -4.82
CA LEU A 299 -8.07 31.95 -6.08
C LEU A 299 -8.88 33.12 -6.66
N THR A 300 -10.12 33.33 -6.24
CA THR A 300 -10.93 34.47 -6.70
C THR A 300 -10.60 35.77 -5.95
N HIS A 301 -9.83 35.69 -4.86
CA HIS A 301 -9.40 36.87 -4.13
C HIS A 301 -8.27 37.58 -4.92
N PRO A 302 -8.35 38.90 -5.15
CA PRO A 302 -7.42 39.61 -6.05
C PRO A 302 -5.95 39.50 -5.65
N GLU A 303 -5.66 39.34 -4.36
CA GLU A 303 -4.30 39.23 -3.83
C GLU A 303 -3.71 37.81 -3.83
N SER A 304 -4.50 36.76 -4.10
CA SER A 304 -4.02 35.37 -3.99
C SER A 304 -2.91 35.05 -4.99
N ILE A 305 -3.14 35.33 -6.28
CA ILE A 305 -2.14 35.09 -7.34
C ILE A 305 -0.92 36.03 -7.17
N PRO A 306 -1.08 37.34 -6.90
CA PRO A 306 0.05 38.23 -6.59
C PRO A 306 0.95 37.73 -5.45
N VAL A 307 0.36 37.26 -4.34
CA VAL A 307 1.15 36.73 -3.21
C VAL A 307 1.94 35.47 -3.61
N VAL A 308 1.31 34.53 -4.32
CA VAL A 308 2.00 33.32 -4.80
C VAL A 308 3.13 33.69 -5.78
N LYS A 309 2.88 34.65 -6.70
CA LYS A 309 3.92 35.16 -7.61
C LYS A 309 5.08 35.82 -6.89
N ALA A 310 4.83 36.57 -5.82
CA ALA A 310 5.89 37.20 -5.02
C ALA A 310 6.79 36.15 -4.33
N ILE A 311 6.19 35.07 -3.80
CA ILE A 311 6.94 33.93 -3.25
C ILE A 311 7.81 33.30 -4.35
N TRP A 312 7.24 33.00 -5.52
CA TRP A 312 8.02 32.42 -6.63
C TRP A 312 9.09 33.38 -7.15
N GLU A 313 8.85 34.68 -7.21
CA GLU A 313 9.83 35.67 -7.66
C GLU A 313 11.11 35.68 -6.79
N GLU A 314 10.95 35.50 -5.48
CA GLU A 314 12.07 35.38 -4.53
C GLU A 314 12.91 34.12 -4.79
N PHE A 315 12.26 32.96 -4.96
CA PHE A 315 12.95 31.67 -4.98
C PHE A 315 13.37 31.19 -6.37
N LEU A 316 12.75 31.66 -7.46
CA LEU A 316 13.13 31.26 -8.83
C LEU A 316 14.64 31.42 -9.14
N PRO A 317 15.31 32.51 -8.71
CA PRO A 317 16.76 32.67 -8.90
C PRO A 317 17.62 31.67 -8.12
N TRP A 318 17.09 31.04 -7.07
CA TRP A 318 17.81 30.06 -6.26
C TRP A 318 17.88 28.70 -6.94
N PHE A 319 16.90 28.40 -7.80
CA PHE A 319 16.65 27.07 -8.33
C PHE A 319 17.49 26.79 -9.58
N GLN A 320 18.50 25.94 -9.43
CA GLN A 320 19.47 25.58 -10.47
C GLN A 320 18.99 24.42 -11.34
N THR A 321 17.74 24.48 -11.76
CA THR A 321 17.04 23.47 -12.58
C THR A 321 16.23 24.14 -13.69
N LYS A 322 16.00 23.42 -14.80
CA LYS A 322 15.13 23.82 -15.91
C LYS A 322 13.64 23.60 -15.63
N GLU A 323 13.31 22.81 -14.60
CA GLU A 323 11.93 22.46 -14.23
C GLU A 323 11.74 22.67 -12.71
N VAL A 324 10.60 23.25 -12.32
CA VAL A 324 10.19 23.44 -10.90
C VAL A 324 8.78 22.87 -10.72
N HIS A 325 8.43 22.42 -9.52
CA HIS A 325 7.10 21.90 -9.22
C HIS A 325 6.30 22.95 -8.45
N ILE A 326 5.06 23.24 -8.87
CA ILE A 326 4.20 24.20 -8.16
C ILE A 326 3.16 23.52 -7.26
N GLY A 327 3.25 22.20 -7.14
CA GLY A 327 2.33 21.39 -6.35
C GLY A 327 0.99 21.25 -7.04
N ALA A 328 -0.02 21.90 -6.44
CA ALA A 328 -1.36 22.08 -7.00
C ALA A 328 -2.22 20.80 -6.99
N ASP A 329 -2.03 19.96 -5.98
CA ASP A 329 -2.87 18.80 -5.67
C ASP A 329 -4.06 19.12 -4.75
N GLU A 330 -4.97 18.15 -4.65
CA GLU A 330 -6.10 18.09 -3.70
C GLU A 330 -6.93 19.39 -3.56
N TYR A 331 -7.11 20.11 -4.66
CA TYR A 331 -7.92 21.35 -4.69
C TYR A 331 -9.41 21.07 -4.92
N ASP A 332 -10.26 22.07 -4.66
CA ASP A 332 -11.72 21.92 -4.78
C ASP A 332 -12.14 21.80 -6.26
N PRO A 333 -12.71 20.65 -6.70
CA PRO A 333 -13.08 20.44 -8.10
C PRO A 333 -14.21 21.35 -8.57
N THR A 334 -14.98 21.95 -7.65
CA THR A 334 -16.02 22.94 -8.00
C THR A 334 -15.44 24.28 -8.45
N LEU A 335 -14.13 24.49 -8.23
CA LEU A 335 -13.37 25.67 -8.62
C LEU A 335 -12.40 25.38 -9.78
N ALA A 336 -12.71 24.40 -10.64
CA ALA A 336 -11.83 23.94 -11.71
C ALA A 336 -11.36 25.08 -12.64
N ASP A 337 -12.24 26.01 -13.03
CA ASP A 337 -11.87 27.13 -13.92
C ASP A 337 -10.85 28.07 -13.25
N ASP A 338 -11.04 28.36 -11.95
CA ASP A 338 -10.10 29.19 -11.18
C ASP A 338 -8.74 28.49 -11.03
N TYR A 339 -8.76 27.18 -10.73
CA TYR A 339 -7.57 26.33 -10.66
C TYR A 339 -6.80 26.32 -11.99
N ILE A 340 -7.48 26.06 -13.10
CA ILE A 340 -6.85 26.00 -14.43
C ILE A 340 -6.27 27.36 -14.82
N ASN A 341 -6.99 28.45 -14.53
CA ASN A 341 -6.46 29.80 -14.73
C ASN A 341 -5.21 30.05 -13.90
N PHE A 342 -5.19 29.64 -12.63
CA PHE A 342 -4.04 29.77 -11.75
C PHE A 342 -2.82 29.01 -12.28
N VAL A 343 -2.92 27.71 -12.58
CA VAL A 343 -1.77 26.94 -13.05
C VAL A 343 -1.25 27.44 -14.41
N ASN A 344 -2.15 27.84 -15.30
CA ASN A 344 -1.77 28.44 -16.60
C ASN A 344 -1.08 29.79 -16.44
N GLU A 345 -1.55 30.62 -15.51
CA GLU A 345 -0.94 31.92 -15.20
C GLU A 345 0.43 31.76 -14.53
N MET A 346 0.56 30.80 -13.61
CA MET A 346 1.83 30.47 -12.97
C MET A 346 2.84 29.90 -13.98
N ALA A 347 2.42 29.05 -14.91
CA ALA A 347 3.27 28.55 -15.99
C ALA A 347 3.83 29.70 -16.83
N LYS A 348 2.97 30.63 -17.28
CA LYS A 348 3.38 31.82 -18.03
C LYS A 348 4.34 32.69 -17.23
N PHE A 349 4.02 32.93 -15.95
CA PHE A 349 4.84 33.74 -15.05
C PHE A 349 6.23 33.15 -14.86
N VAL A 350 6.34 31.89 -14.43
CA VAL A 350 7.61 31.19 -14.21
C VAL A 350 8.44 31.16 -15.49
N LYS A 351 7.81 30.84 -16.63
CA LYS A 351 8.46 30.82 -17.94
C LYS A 351 9.01 32.20 -18.31
N SER A 352 8.22 33.25 -18.14
CA SER A 352 8.63 34.63 -18.47
C SER A 352 9.75 35.16 -17.57
N LYS A 353 9.77 34.77 -16.29
CA LYS A 353 10.74 35.26 -15.30
C LYS A 353 12.07 34.52 -15.35
N SER A 354 12.05 33.23 -15.71
CA SER A 354 13.22 32.35 -15.53
C SER A 354 13.51 31.40 -16.69
N GLY A 355 12.62 31.30 -17.67
CA GLY A 355 12.72 30.34 -18.77
C GLY A 355 12.40 28.88 -18.38
N LYS A 356 12.13 28.62 -17.10
CA LYS A 356 11.84 27.28 -16.56
C LYS A 356 10.44 26.81 -16.94
N ASP A 357 10.27 25.50 -17.09
CA ASP A 357 8.96 24.86 -17.18
C ASP A 357 8.44 24.53 -15.78
N ILE A 358 7.13 24.35 -15.65
CA ILE A 358 6.51 23.92 -14.39
C ILE A 358 6.01 22.47 -14.48
N ARG A 359 6.05 21.80 -13.32
CA ARG A 359 5.36 20.54 -13.02
C ARG A 359 4.19 20.82 -12.08
N ILE A 360 3.12 20.06 -12.21
CA ILE A 360 2.02 19.99 -11.25
C ILE A 360 1.71 18.52 -10.94
N TRP A 361 1.14 18.26 -9.77
CA TRP A 361 0.44 17.01 -9.54
C TRP A 361 -0.79 16.93 -10.45
N GLY A 362 -1.10 15.74 -10.96
CA GLY A 362 -2.39 15.50 -11.60
C GLY A 362 -3.51 15.72 -10.59
N THR A 363 -4.52 16.52 -10.95
CA THR A 363 -5.59 16.96 -10.05
C THR A 363 -6.89 16.99 -10.82
N HIS A 364 -7.95 16.39 -10.28
CA HIS A 364 -9.23 16.34 -10.97
C HIS A 364 -9.87 17.73 -11.14
N GLU A 365 -9.94 18.17 -12.38
CA GLU A 365 -10.31 19.52 -12.80
C GLU A 365 -11.43 19.48 -13.86
N PRO A 366 -12.69 19.19 -13.48
CA PRO A 366 -13.79 18.96 -14.42
C PRO A 366 -14.34 20.26 -15.06
N SER A 367 -13.48 21.02 -15.73
CA SER A 367 -13.85 22.22 -16.50
C SER A 367 -14.40 21.85 -17.87
N GLU A 368 -15.48 22.51 -18.27
CA GLU A 368 -16.02 22.45 -19.64
C GLU A 368 -15.49 23.61 -20.52
N ASN A 369 -14.82 24.61 -19.93
CA ASN A 369 -14.46 25.87 -20.58
C ASN A 369 -12.96 26.05 -20.81
N LEU A 370 -12.13 25.47 -19.94
CA LEU A 370 -10.69 25.70 -19.89
C LEU A 370 -9.93 24.37 -19.85
N THR A 371 -8.70 24.41 -20.32
CA THR A 371 -7.77 23.27 -20.26
C THR A 371 -6.42 23.72 -19.74
N ILE A 372 -5.72 22.84 -19.03
CA ILE A 372 -4.33 23.06 -18.63
C ILE A 372 -3.45 23.18 -19.87
N SER A 373 -2.54 24.15 -19.89
CA SER A 373 -1.60 24.38 -20.98
C SER A 373 -0.75 23.13 -21.24
N LYS A 374 -0.51 22.79 -22.51
CA LYS A 374 0.36 21.67 -22.91
C LYS A 374 1.84 21.89 -22.58
N ASP A 375 2.21 23.12 -22.23
CA ASP A 375 3.56 23.45 -21.75
C ASP A 375 3.81 22.91 -20.33
N ILE A 376 2.75 22.58 -19.58
CA ILE A 376 2.83 22.08 -18.20
C ILE A 376 3.07 20.57 -18.20
N ILE A 377 3.96 20.12 -17.31
CA ILE A 377 4.24 18.69 -17.09
C ILE A 377 3.33 18.19 -15.97
N ILE A 378 2.64 17.07 -16.18
CA ILE A 378 1.70 16.51 -15.21
C ILE A 378 2.30 15.27 -14.53
N GLN A 379 2.50 15.35 -13.23
CA GLN A 379 2.94 14.23 -12.41
C GLN A 379 1.73 13.45 -11.92
N HIS A 380 1.44 12.33 -12.60
CA HIS A 380 0.30 11.49 -12.24
C HIS A 380 0.59 10.71 -10.97
N TRP A 381 -0.25 10.87 -9.96
CA TRP A 381 -0.12 10.17 -8.69
C TRP A 381 -1.30 9.26 -8.36
N GLN A 382 -2.51 9.52 -8.84
CA GLN A 382 -3.67 8.66 -8.54
C GLN A 382 -4.69 8.64 -9.67
N TYR A 383 -5.20 7.45 -9.99
CA TYR A 383 -6.37 7.31 -10.86
C TYR A 383 -7.58 8.00 -10.24
N GLY A 384 -8.27 8.79 -11.05
CA GLY A 384 -9.35 9.68 -10.60
C GLY A 384 -8.90 11.12 -10.37
N GLN A 385 -7.60 11.38 -10.23
CA GLN A 385 -7.03 12.73 -10.25
C GLN A 385 -6.52 13.11 -11.64
N SER A 386 -5.91 12.16 -12.34
CA SER A 386 -5.65 12.25 -13.77
C SER A 386 -5.62 10.85 -14.38
N ASP A 387 -5.61 10.74 -15.71
CA ASP A 387 -5.49 9.47 -16.43
C ASP A 387 -4.29 9.54 -17.40
N PRO A 388 -3.22 8.75 -17.17
CA PRO A 388 -2.02 8.73 -18.02
C PRO A 388 -2.28 8.47 -19.50
N LEU A 389 -3.26 7.61 -19.83
CA LEU A 389 -3.63 7.34 -21.23
C LEU A 389 -4.33 8.54 -21.86
N GLN A 390 -5.16 9.24 -21.08
CA GLN A 390 -5.78 10.48 -21.54
C GLN A 390 -4.73 11.58 -21.70
N LEU A 391 -3.81 11.71 -20.75
CA LEU A 391 -2.67 12.64 -20.83
C LEU A 391 -1.85 12.41 -22.09
N GLU A 392 -1.56 11.16 -22.43
CA GLU A 392 -0.87 10.79 -23.67
C GLU A 392 -1.66 11.17 -24.92
N ARG A 393 -2.95 10.79 -25.00
CA ARG A 393 -3.82 11.15 -26.15
C ARG A 393 -3.93 12.65 -26.36
N ASP A 394 -3.94 13.39 -25.26
CA ASP A 394 -4.06 14.85 -25.24
C ASP A 394 -2.72 15.57 -25.44
N GLY A 395 -1.63 14.82 -25.60
CA GLY A 395 -0.31 15.36 -25.93
C GLY A 395 0.41 16.06 -24.76
N TYR A 396 0.10 15.69 -23.52
CA TYR A 396 0.84 16.18 -22.35
C TYR A 396 2.18 15.46 -22.18
N ARG A 397 3.10 16.13 -21.50
CA ARG A 397 4.27 15.49 -20.88
C ARG A 397 3.88 15.08 -19.47
N PHE A 398 4.23 13.87 -19.06
CA PHE A 398 3.82 13.35 -17.76
C PHE A 398 4.87 12.43 -17.11
N ILE A 399 4.73 12.26 -15.79
CA ILE A 399 5.63 11.48 -14.93
C ILE A 399 4.79 10.47 -14.13
N ASN A 400 5.30 9.24 -13.99
CA ASN A 400 4.71 8.19 -13.18
C ASN A 400 5.09 8.32 -11.71
N SER A 401 4.15 8.74 -10.88
CA SER A 401 4.27 8.72 -9.42
C SER A 401 3.06 8.01 -8.81
N GLN A 402 2.53 7.00 -9.52
CA GLN A 402 1.29 6.34 -9.16
C GLN A 402 1.38 5.72 -7.74
N ASP A 403 0.45 6.13 -6.88
CA ASP A 403 0.44 5.93 -5.44
C ASP A 403 0.51 4.46 -5.00
N TRP A 404 -0.07 3.55 -5.77
CA TRP A 404 -0.07 2.11 -5.51
C TRP A 404 1.33 1.54 -5.48
N TRP A 405 2.22 1.86 -6.43
CA TRP A 405 3.58 1.32 -6.38
C TRP A 405 4.57 2.30 -5.74
N ALA A 406 4.37 3.61 -5.91
CA ALA A 406 5.40 4.63 -5.69
C ALA A 406 5.48 5.16 -4.25
N TYR A 407 4.39 5.08 -3.48
CA TYR A 407 4.26 5.85 -2.24
C TYR A 407 4.60 5.04 -0.99
N MET A 408 5.25 5.73 -0.06
CA MET A 408 5.35 5.35 1.35
C MET A 408 4.92 6.52 2.23
N SER A 409 4.30 6.20 3.36
CA SER A 409 4.01 7.16 4.41
C SER A 409 4.94 6.84 5.58
N ILE A 410 5.80 7.79 5.94
CA ILE A 410 6.75 7.63 7.03
C ILE A 410 5.93 7.57 8.32
N LYS A 411 6.12 6.46 9.03
CA LYS A 411 5.19 5.91 10.01
C LYS A 411 3.88 5.43 9.43
N ASN A 412 3.34 4.51 10.20
CA ASN A 412 2.14 3.76 9.96
C ASN A 412 0.88 4.64 9.77
N ASP A 413 0.52 4.99 8.53
CA ASP A 413 -0.76 5.67 8.27
C ASP A 413 -1.96 4.78 8.70
N HIS A 414 -2.97 5.41 9.29
CA HIS A 414 -4.23 4.80 9.70
C HIS A 414 -5.36 5.02 8.69
N MET A 415 -5.14 5.82 7.65
CA MET A 415 -6.13 5.97 6.58
C MET A 415 -5.95 4.88 5.51
N PRO A 416 -7.05 4.20 5.13
CA PRO A 416 -7.06 3.46 3.88
C PRO A 416 -7.25 4.48 2.76
N ILE A 417 -6.17 4.98 2.19
CA ILE A 417 -6.22 5.54 0.85
C ILE A 417 -6.56 4.35 -0.05
N LEU A 418 -7.69 4.42 -0.73
CA LEU A 418 -8.08 3.40 -1.70
C LEU A 418 -7.80 3.99 -3.08
N PRO A 419 -7.20 3.21 -4.00
CA PRO A 419 -6.96 1.76 -3.90
C PRO A 419 -5.70 1.34 -3.13
N ALA A 420 -4.79 2.27 -2.78
CA ALA A 420 -3.47 1.95 -2.26
C ALA A 420 -3.26 2.29 -0.77
N ARG A 421 -3.05 1.27 0.07
CA ARG A 421 -2.43 1.51 1.39
C ARG A 421 -0.95 1.81 1.19
N TYR A 422 -0.49 2.95 1.70
CA TYR A 422 0.93 3.32 1.71
C TYR A 422 1.65 2.57 2.82
N ALA A 423 2.72 1.87 2.45
CA ALA A 423 3.54 1.13 3.40
C ALA A 423 4.46 2.09 4.17
N GLN A 424 4.87 1.71 5.38
CA GLN A 424 5.85 2.48 6.15
C GLN A 424 7.25 2.41 5.53
N ILE A 425 7.60 1.25 4.97
CA ILE A 425 8.82 0.99 4.22
C ILE A 425 8.40 0.66 2.79
N PHE A 426 9.16 1.12 1.81
CA PHE A 426 8.84 0.89 0.41
C PHE A 426 8.65 -0.60 0.09
N ASN A 427 7.56 -0.93 -0.60
CA ASN A 427 7.23 -2.32 -0.91
C ASN A 427 7.83 -2.75 -2.26
N ASN A 428 9.06 -3.25 -2.21
CA ASN A 428 9.77 -3.79 -3.38
C ASN A 428 8.97 -4.88 -4.12
N THR A 429 8.08 -5.61 -3.45
CA THR A 429 7.25 -6.63 -4.09
C THR A 429 6.36 -6.05 -5.19
N ARG A 430 5.89 -4.79 -5.04
CA ARG A 430 5.06 -4.12 -6.06
C ARG A 430 5.85 -3.77 -7.32
N VAL A 431 7.17 -3.60 -7.20
CA VAL A 431 8.07 -3.38 -8.34
C VAL A 431 8.49 -4.70 -8.98
N LEU A 432 8.65 -5.77 -8.20
CA LEU A 432 9.03 -7.08 -8.73
C LEU A 432 7.84 -7.84 -9.37
N ASN A 433 6.65 -7.61 -8.83
CA ASN A 433 5.39 -8.26 -9.21
C ASN A 433 4.30 -7.20 -9.43
N PHE A 434 4.48 -6.36 -10.45
CA PHE A 434 3.52 -5.33 -10.81
C PHE A 434 2.12 -5.92 -11.02
N ALA A 435 1.10 -5.19 -10.58
CA ALA A 435 -0.30 -5.63 -10.63
C ALA A 435 -0.55 -6.99 -9.93
N ASP A 436 0.26 -7.34 -8.93
CA ASP A 436 0.26 -8.65 -8.25
C ASP A 436 0.48 -9.84 -9.20
N GLN A 437 1.12 -9.61 -10.35
CA GLN A 437 1.49 -10.65 -11.30
C GLN A 437 2.94 -11.08 -11.04
N ALA A 438 3.10 -12.35 -10.67
CA ALA A 438 4.42 -12.94 -10.46
C ALA A 438 5.35 -12.68 -11.66
N ASP A 439 6.55 -12.19 -11.36
CA ASP A 439 7.59 -11.87 -12.34
C ASP A 439 7.17 -10.85 -13.41
N TRP A 440 6.17 -10.01 -13.17
CA TRP A 440 5.95 -8.82 -14.00
C TRP A 440 6.68 -7.62 -13.39
N GLN A 441 7.97 -7.47 -13.68
CA GLN A 441 8.74 -6.37 -13.10
C GLN A 441 8.26 -5.02 -13.66
N TRP A 442 7.87 -4.13 -12.76
CA TRP A 442 7.41 -2.77 -13.07
C TRP A 442 8.47 -2.00 -13.89
N GLU A 443 8.01 -1.08 -14.73
CA GLU A 443 8.81 -0.05 -15.38
C GLU A 443 7.93 1.20 -15.61
N PRO A 444 8.52 2.39 -15.88
CA PRO A 444 7.79 3.66 -15.88
C PRO A 444 6.57 3.79 -16.81
N SER A 445 6.43 2.98 -17.86
CA SER A 445 5.23 2.95 -18.73
C SER A 445 4.04 2.20 -18.11
N LEU A 446 4.28 1.44 -17.04
CA LEU A 446 3.25 0.71 -16.30
C LEU A 446 2.61 1.60 -15.22
N TYR A 447 1.36 1.98 -15.45
CA TYR A 447 0.55 2.82 -14.57
C TYR A 447 -0.60 2.09 -13.90
N ASN A 448 -1.33 1.23 -14.63
CA ASN A 448 -2.59 0.67 -14.15
C ASN A 448 -2.39 -0.73 -13.53
N PRO A 449 -2.38 -0.89 -12.20
CA PRO A 449 -2.26 -2.21 -11.58
C PRO A 449 -3.58 -2.99 -11.60
N VAL A 450 -4.70 -2.38 -12.01
CA VAL A 450 -6.03 -3.01 -12.04
C VAL A 450 -6.35 -3.49 -13.45
N ASN A 451 -6.46 -2.58 -14.42
CA ASN A 451 -6.65 -2.94 -15.82
C ASN A 451 -5.30 -3.07 -16.53
N ARG A 452 -4.77 -4.30 -16.52
CA ARG A 452 -3.42 -4.59 -17.04
C ARG A 452 -3.26 -4.32 -18.55
N THR A 453 -4.36 -4.19 -19.29
CA THR A 453 -4.35 -3.87 -20.72
C THR A 453 -4.21 -2.37 -21.01
N GLU A 454 -4.44 -1.51 -20.00
CA GLU A 454 -4.39 -0.06 -20.10
C GLU A 454 -3.05 0.47 -19.57
N GLN A 455 -2.00 0.32 -20.37
CA GLN A 455 -0.67 0.86 -20.09
C GLN A 455 -0.28 1.85 -21.17
N VAL A 456 0.53 2.84 -20.78
CA VAL A 456 1.22 3.72 -21.74
C VAL A 456 2.25 2.87 -22.48
N THR A 457 2.51 3.14 -23.76
CA THR A 457 3.54 2.36 -24.47
C THR A 457 4.94 2.78 -23.99
N PRO A 458 5.92 1.86 -23.94
CA PRO A 458 7.26 2.22 -23.44
C PRO A 458 7.96 3.32 -24.25
N ASP A 459 7.65 3.43 -25.55
CA ASP A 459 8.16 4.45 -26.48
C ASP A 459 7.38 5.79 -26.46
N SER A 460 6.41 5.94 -25.54
CA SER A 460 5.61 7.15 -25.40
C SER A 460 6.48 8.41 -25.31
N LYS A 461 6.20 9.37 -26.19
CA LYS A 461 6.91 10.66 -26.23
C LYS A 461 6.59 11.53 -25.01
N GLY A 462 5.41 11.37 -24.43
CA GLY A 462 4.94 12.15 -23.29
C GLY A 462 5.49 11.67 -21.95
N ASN A 463 5.74 10.36 -21.81
CA ASN A 463 6.23 9.78 -20.57
C ASN A 463 7.72 10.10 -20.33
N LYS A 464 8.01 10.90 -19.29
CA LYS A 464 9.37 11.29 -18.92
C LYS A 464 10.07 10.24 -18.05
N GLY A 465 9.32 9.36 -17.38
CA GLY A 465 9.84 8.41 -16.40
C GLY A 465 9.02 8.42 -15.11
N ALA A 466 9.68 8.23 -13.97
CA ALA A 466 8.99 7.97 -12.71
C ALA A 466 9.67 8.60 -11.47
N ILE A 467 8.85 8.85 -10.43
CA ILE A 467 9.30 9.36 -9.13
C ILE A 467 8.62 8.57 -8.00
N MET A 468 9.40 7.99 -7.09
CA MET A 468 8.90 7.42 -5.83
C MET A 468 8.78 8.51 -4.76
N ALA A 469 7.84 8.42 -3.81
CA ALA A 469 7.59 9.49 -2.84
C ALA A 469 7.48 8.99 -1.39
N ALA A 470 8.15 9.70 -0.48
CA ALA A 470 8.07 9.49 0.96
C ALA A 470 7.41 10.68 1.67
N TRP A 471 6.20 10.44 2.19
CA TRP A 471 5.35 11.44 2.84
C TRP A 471 5.44 11.40 4.36
N ASN A 472 5.38 12.54 5.04
CA ASN A 472 5.37 12.63 6.51
C ASN A 472 3.95 12.96 7.04
N ASP A 473 2.96 12.14 6.65
CA ASP A 473 1.53 12.38 6.94
C ASP A 473 1.19 12.41 8.45
N ASN A 474 2.06 11.82 9.27
CA ASN A 474 1.90 11.71 10.72
C ASN A 474 2.55 12.87 11.49
N GLY A 475 3.19 13.81 10.79
CA GLY A 475 3.70 15.06 11.35
C GLY A 475 5.20 15.02 11.69
N TYR A 476 5.73 16.20 12.03
CA TYR A 476 7.16 16.43 12.18
C TYR A 476 7.81 15.65 13.33
N ASP A 477 7.03 15.39 14.38
CA ASP A 477 7.42 14.71 15.62
C ASP A 477 7.07 13.22 15.61
N ALA A 478 6.42 12.72 14.56
CA ALA A 478 6.11 11.31 14.46
C ALA A 478 7.31 10.48 14.00
N SER A 479 8.31 11.04 13.34
CA SER A 479 9.45 10.30 12.80
C SER A 479 10.78 11.00 13.07
N THR A 480 11.89 10.27 13.00
CA THR A 480 13.23 10.88 12.90
C THR A 480 13.65 11.06 11.44
N GLN A 481 14.62 11.95 11.17
CA GLN A 481 15.15 12.15 9.80
C GLN A 481 15.62 10.82 9.16
N LEU A 482 16.28 9.96 9.93
CA LEU A 482 16.79 8.68 9.44
C LEU A 482 15.69 7.67 9.08
N GLU A 483 14.49 7.78 9.64
CA GLU A 483 13.38 6.92 9.24
C GLU A 483 12.91 7.18 7.81
N ALA A 484 13.09 8.41 7.30
CA ALA A 484 12.87 8.68 5.88
C ALA A 484 13.87 7.91 4.99
N TYR A 485 15.14 7.84 5.42
CA TYR A 485 16.14 7.01 4.73
C TYR A 485 15.76 5.53 4.82
N TYR A 486 15.47 4.99 6.00
CA TYR A 486 15.11 3.58 6.14
C TYR A 486 13.86 3.19 5.34
N ALA A 487 12.89 4.09 5.22
CA ALA A 487 11.70 3.86 4.40
C ALA A 487 12.03 3.68 2.90
N MET A 488 13.00 4.45 2.39
CA MET A 488 13.40 4.45 0.98
C MET A 488 14.60 3.55 0.66
N ARG A 489 15.39 3.16 1.67
CA ARG A 489 16.70 2.53 1.55
C ARG A 489 16.71 1.41 0.53
N ASP A 490 15.83 0.43 0.70
CA ASP A 490 15.79 -0.74 -0.19
C ASP A 490 14.96 -0.49 -1.46
N GLY A 491 14.16 0.57 -1.51
CA GLY A 491 13.33 0.93 -2.66
C GLY A 491 14.07 1.65 -3.77
N ILE A 492 14.91 2.63 -3.41
CA ILE A 492 15.75 3.39 -4.34
C ILE A 492 16.52 2.49 -5.31
N PRO A 493 17.29 1.47 -4.89
CA PRO A 493 18.06 0.65 -5.82
C PRO A 493 17.17 -0.13 -6.80
N VAL A 494 15.99 -0.58 -6.36
CA VAL A 494 15.07 -1.39 -7.18
C VAL A 494 14.32 -0.51 -8.19
N VAL A 495 13.79 0.64 -7.76
CA VAL A 495 13.11 1.61 -8.64
C VAL A 495 14.10 2.19 -9.65
N ALA A 496 15.30 2.58 -9.21
CA ALA A 496 16.32 3.12 -10.11
C ALA A 496 16.74 2.09 -11.16
N ALA A 497 16.94 0.82 -10.76
CA ALA A 497 17.26 -0.26 -11.69
C ALA A 497 16.17 -0.47 -12.74
N ARG A 498 14.89 -0.50 -12.33
CA ARG A 498 13.77 -0.68 -13.25
C ARG A 498 13.50 0.52 -14.14
N ALA A 499 13.64 1.74 -13.64
CA ALA A 499 13.50 2.95 -14.44
C ALA A 499 14.68 3.16 -15.41
N TRP A 500 15.89 2.72 -15.02
CA TRP A 500 17.04 2.70 -15.91
C TRP A 500 16.89 1.67 -17.02
N ALA A 501 16.50 0.44 -16.69
CA ALA A 501 16.35 -0.64 -17.67
C ALA A 501 15.12 -0.48 -18.58
N GLY A 502 14.02 0.07 -18.05
CA GLY A 502 12.74 0.15 -18.76
C GLY A 502 12.26 -1.21 -19.29
N SER A 503 11.66 -1.19 -20.48
CA SER A 503 11.18 -2.39 -21.17
C SER A 503 12.28 -3.13 -21.94
N ARG A 504 13.37 -2.45 -22.34
CA ARG A 504 14.42 -3.00 -23.23
C ARG A 504 15.69 -3.48 -22.53
N GLY A 505 15.94 -2.99 -21.32
CA GLY A 505 17.15 -3.26 -20.55
C GLY A 505 17.07 -4.56 -19.74
N GLU A 506 18.11 -4.81 -18.95
CA GLU A 506 18.17 -6.03 -18.16
C GLU A 506 17.16 -6.05 -17.01
N ARG A 507 16.58 -7.24 -16.83
CA ARG A 507 15.68 -7.52 -15.72
C ARG A 507 16.48 -7.80 -14.45
N LEU A 508 15.89 -7.51 -13.29
CA LEU A 508 16.46 -7.88 -12.01
C LEU A 508 16.44 -9.41 -11.85
N ASP A 509 17.56 -10.00 -11.44
CA ASP A 509 17.59 -11.40 -11.01
C ASP A 509 17.05 -11.50 -9.57
N SER A 510 15.80 -11.97 -9.43
CA SER A 510 15.15 -12.14 -8.12
C SER A 510 15.94 -13.06 -7.17
N GLY A 511 16.73 -14.01 -7.70
CA GLY A 511 17.49 -14.97 -6.89
C GLY A 511 18.68 -14.36 -6.13
N SER A 512 19.31 -13.32 -6.68
CA SER A 512 20.45 -12.63 -6.07
C SER A 512 20.12 -11.24 -5.52
N LEU A 513 18.92 -10.72 -5.78
CA LEU A 513 18.55 -9.33 -5.47
C LEU A 513 18.66 -8.99 -3.98
N SER A 514 18.16 -9.85 -3.09
CA SER A 514 18.19 -9.57 -1.64
C SER A 514 19.63 -9.41 -1.12
N GLY A 515 20.53 -10.34 -1.46
CA GLY A 515 21.94 -10.25 -1.08
C GLY A 515 22.66 -9.08 -1.76
N THR A 516 22.21 -8.68 -2.95
CA THR A 516 22.74 -7.52 -3.66
C THR A 516 22.36 -6.22 -2.97
N ILE A 517 21.08 -6.04 -2.61
CA ILE A 517 20.59 -4.89 -1.86
C ILE A 517 21.32 -4.80 -0.52
N GLU A 518 21.41 -5.90 0.22
CA GLU A 518 22.12 -5.93 1.50
C GLU A 518 23.58 -5.48 1.37
N LEU A 519 24.30 -5.98 0.37
CA LEU A 519 25.70 -5.61 0.14
C LEU A 519 25.86 -4.14 -0.27
N LEU A 520 25.11 -3.71 -1.29
CA LEU A 520 25.32 -2.43 -1.95
C LEU A 520 24.78 -1.26 -1.12
N THR A 521 23.62 -1.40 -0.47
CA THR A 521 23.06 -0.33 0.38
C THR A 521 23.96 -0.04 1.58
N ASN A 522 24.48 -1.09 2.23
CA ASN A 522 25.42 -0.96 3.35
C ASN A 522 26.80 -0.38 2.96
N ARG A 523 27.15 -0.35 1.67
CA ARG A 523 28.50 0.01 1.21
C ARG A 523 28.52 1.12 0.16
N ALA A 524 27.39 1.79 -0.09
CA ALA A 524 27.33 2.97 -0.94
C ALA A 524 28.31 4.05 -0.41
N PRO A 525 29.29 4.49 -1.22
CA PRO A 525 30.33 5.44 -0.78
C PRO A 525 29.82 6.87 -0.67
N GLY A 526 30.58 7.75 -0.01
CA GLY A 526 30.33 9.18 0.07
C GLY A 526 29.21 9.61 1.02
N GLN A 527 28.68 8.69 1.84
CA GLN A 527 27.58 8.91 2.78
C GLN A 527 27.69 7.95 3.99
N ASN A 528 27.00 8.26 5.10
CA ASN A 528 26.89 7.37 6.26
C ASN A 528 25.49 7.38 6.91
N LEU A 529 24.42 7.22 6.12
CA LEU A 529 23.01 7.22 6.56
C LEU A 529 22.68 6.05 7.51
N ASP A 530 23.33 4.90 7.36
CA ASP A 530 23.23 3.78 8.33
C ASP A 530 24.01 4.02 9.63
N ARG A 531 24.69 5.17 9.73
CA ARG A 531 25.48 5.58 10.90
C ARG A 531 26.41 4.45 11.35
N ARG A 532 27.22 3.96 10.40
CA ARG A 532 28.26 2.97 10.64
C ARG A 532 29.44 3.59 11.36
N ILE A 533 30.13 2.78 12.17
CA ILE A 533 31.35 3.23 12.86
C ILE A 533 32.55 2.94 11.96
N LEU A 534 32.71 3.77 10.92
CA LEU A 534 33.69 3.56 9.85
C LEU A 534 35.14 3.42 10.36
N SER A 535 35.47 3.99 11.52
CA SER A 535 36.78 3.84 12.16
C SER A 535 37.08 2.42 12.61
N LEU A 536 36.05 1.61 12.90
CA LEU A 536 36.15 0.23 13.38
C LEU A 536 35.94 -0.82 12.27
N GLU A 537 35.45 -0.42 11.10
CA GLU A 537 35.17 -1.31 9.95
C GLU A 537 36.38 -1.53 9.01
N LYS A 538 37.54 -0.93 9.30
CA LYS A 538 38.72 -1.03 8.42
C LYS A 538 39.28 -2.46 8.36
N GLY A 539 39.38 -3.02 7.14
CA GLY A 539 40.27 -4.15 6.81
C GLY A 539 39.63 -5.52 6.62
N GLY A 540 38.31 -5.63 6.45
CA GLY A 540 37.66 -6.94 6.21
C GLY A 540 37.77 -7.93 7.37
N ILE A 541 38.24 -7.48 8.54
CA ILE A 541 38.30 -8.24 9.78
C ILE A 541 36.90 -8.21 10.40
N LYS A 542 36.42 -9.36 10.91
CA LYS A 542 35.17 -9.45 11.66
C LYS A 542 35.15 -8.35 12.72
N ALA A 543 34.08 -7.54 12.75
CA ALA A 543 33.97 -6.42 13.69
C ALA A 543 34.21 -6.93 15.12
N PRO A 544 34.95 -6.18 15.96
CA PRO A 544 35.22 -6.61 17.33
C PRO A 544 33.91 -6.76 18.11
N ASP A 545 33.82 -7.77 18.97
CA ASP A 545 32.71 -7.92 19.91
C ASP A 545 33.24 -7.88 21.36
N PRO A 546 32.82 -6.91 22.19
CA PRO A 546 31.94 -5.79 21.86
C PRO A 546 32.58 -4.78 20.90
N LEU A 547 31.75 -4.09 20.10
CA LEU A 547 32.17 -3.01 19.19
C LEU A 547 32.84 -1.88 19.95
N ILE A 548 32.21 -1.46 21.06
CA ILE A 548 32.72 -0.40 21.94
C ILE A 548 32.57 -0.89 23.37
N LYS A 549 33.62 -0.65 24.17
CA LYS A 549 33.58 -0.82 25.62
C LYS A 549 34.23 0.39 26.29
N TRP A 550 33.53 0.99 27.24
CA TRP A 550 33.97 2.16 28.00
C TRP A 550 33.61 2.00 29.48
N SER A 551 34.46 2.51 30.37
CA SER A 551 34.15 2.68 31.79
C SER A 551 34.65 4.02 32.31
N ARG A 552 33.98 4.57 33.32
CA ARG A 552 34.34 5.87 33.92
C ARG A 552 35.76 5.87 34.50
N GLU A 553 36.20 4.76 35.07
CA GLU A 553 37.53 4.63 35.67
C GLU A 553 38.67 4.73 34.64
N THR A 554 38.42 4.34 33.39
CA THR A 554 39.47 4.13 32.40
C THR A 554 39.31 4.94 31.11
N GLY A 555 38.12 5.49 30.85
CA GLY A 555 37.75 6.09 29.58
C GLY A 555 37.54 7.60 29.63
N ALA A 556 37.97 8.29 28.58
CA ALA A 556 37.65 9.70 28.38
C ALA A 556 36.14 9.88 28.14
N LYS A 557 35.57 11.02 28.58
CA LYS A 557 34.17 11.37 28.30
C LYS A 557 33.92 11.76 26.84
N SER A 558 34.97 12.02 26.06
CA SER A 558 34.91 12.19 24.61
C SER A 558 35.19 10.84 23.96
N LEU A 559 34.14 10.22 23.39
CA LEU A 559 34.20 8.90 22.77
C LEU A 559 34.61 8.99 21.29
N GLY A 560 34.12 10.00 20.56
CA GLY A 560 34.53 10.31 19.19
C GLY A 560 34.05 9.34 18.11
N TYR A 561 33.00 8.55 18.38
CA TYR A 561 32.45 7.60 17.40
C TYR A 561 31.22 8.13 16.64
N GLY A 562 30.74 9.34 16.96
CA GLY A 562 29.53 9.90 16.36
C GLY A 562 28.27 9.19 16.85
N SER A 563 27.56 8.50 15.95
CA SER A 563 26.34 7.75 16.28
C SER A 563 26.36 6.37 15.62
N LYS A 564 25.66 5.39 16.21
CA LYS A 564 25.44 4.06 15.60
C LYS A 564 23.97 3.86 15.25
N GLY A 565 23.68 3.60 13.97
CA GLY A 565 22.34 3.29 13.44
C GLY A 565 21.83 1.93 13.90
N MET A 566 20.65 1.50 13.45
CA MET A 566 19.92 0.31 13.94
C MET A 566 20.73 -1.01 13.94
N ASP A 567 20.16 -2.07 14.52
CA ASP A 567 20.73 -3.42 14.64
C ASP A 567 21.93 -3.48 15.60
N TYR A 568 21.71 -3.02 16.84
CA TYR A 568 22.68 -3.09 17.91
C TYR A 568 22.05 -3.35 19.29
N THR A 569 22.89 -3.84 20.20
CA THR A 569 22.61 -3.88 21.63
C THR A 569 23.53 -2.90 22.37
N LEU A 570 22.95 -1.93 23.07
CA LEU A 570 23.63 -0.98 23.96
C LEU A 570 23.34 -1.32 25.42
N ILE A 571 24.39 -1.55 26.21
CA ILE A 571 24.31 -1.85 27.63
C ILE A 571 24.97 -0.71 28.40
N LEU A 572 24.26 -0.13 29.36
CA LEU A 572 24.70 0.99 30.18
C LEU A 572 24.55 0.63 31.67
N ASP A 573 25.62 0.76 32.44
CA ASP A 573 25.53 0.70 33.90
C ASP A 573 25.50 2.12 34.46
N THR A 574 24.47 2.45 35.24
CA THR A 574 24.25 3.80 35.74
C THR A 574 24.29 3.85 37.27
N THR A 575 24.70 4.97 37.84
CA THR A 575 24.69 5.33 39.26
C THR A 575 24.07 6.70 39.54
N GLY A 576 23.70 7.46 38.49
CA GLY A 576 23.19 8.82 38.57
C GLY A 576 22.70 9.34 37.21
N PRO A 577 22.35 10.64 37.10
CA PRO A 577 21.97 11.24 35.84
C PRO A 577 23.14 11.34 34.86
N PHE A 578 22.86 11.13 33.57
CA PHE A 578 23.86 11.23 32.50
C PHE A 578 23.22 11.73 31.20
N LYS A 579 24.07 12.18 30.28
CA LYS A 579 23.71 12.34 28.86
C LYS A 579 24.75 11.65 27.99
N LEU A 580 24.29 10.92 26.99
CA LEU A 580 25.07 10.47 25.85
C LEU A 580 24.67 11.32 24.65
N ILE A 581 25.63 11.93 23.98
CA ILE A 581 25.40 12.97 22.98
C ILE A 581 26.10 12.60 21.68
N SER A 582 25.43 12.91 20.57
CA SER A 582 25.97 12.95 19.21
C SER A 582 25.31 14.10 18.45
N ASN A 583 25.70 14.35 17.20
CA ASN A 583 25.09 15.42 16.40
C ASN A 583 23.59 15.21 16.11
N ASP A 584 23.17 13.95 15.99
CA ASP A 584 21.81 13.63 15.52
C ASP A 584 20.87 13.23 16.67
N THR A 585 21.42 12.75 17.77
CA THR A 585 20.63 12.17 18.87
C THR A 585 21.32 12.40 20.21
N THR A 586 20.52 12.57 21.26
CA THR A 586 20.96 12.57 22.66
C THR A 586 20.12 11.59 23.47
N LEU A 587 20.72 10.77 24.33
CA LEU A 587 20.03 9.95 25.32
C LEU A 587 20.33 10.51 26.71
N SER A 588 19.29 10.84 27.50
CA SER A 588 19.43 11.46 28.81
C SER A 588 18.68 10.66 29.88
N LEU A 589 19.33 10.43 31.02
CA LEU A 589 18.68 10.01 32.26
C LEU A 589 18.67 11.19 33.24
N SER A 590 17.48 11.64 33.64
CA SER A 590 17.32 12.76 34.57
C SER A 590 17.44 12.34 36.03
N GLN A 591 17.63 13.30 36.93
CA GLN A 591 17.65 13.06 38.39
C GLN A 591 16.34 12.43 38.91
N GLY A 592 15.22 12.70 38.24
CA GLY A 592 13.90 12.13 38.55
C GLY A 592 13.65 10.75 37.95
N GLY A 593 14.64 10.14 37.28
CA GLY A 593 14.53 8.83 36.66
C GLY A 593 13.83 8.84 35.30
N SER A 594 13.72 9.98 34.62
CA SER A 594 13.18 10.02 33.26
C SER A 594 14.27 9.67 32.26
N LEU A 595 14.09 8.58 31.51
CA LEU A 595 14.95 8.21 30.39
C LEU A 595 14.30 8.66 29.08
N VAL A 596 14.96 9.58 28.39
CA VAL A 596 14.44 10.22 27.17
C VAL A 596 15.55 10.24 26.13
N PHE A 597 15.22 9.90 24.89
CA PHE A 597 16.07 10.29 23.78
C PHE A 597 15.47 11.47 23.01
N THR A 598 16.34 12.37 22.54
CA THR A 598 15.98 13.55 21.78
C THR A 598 16.59 13.45 20.39
N SER A 599 15.79 13.65 19.35
CA SER A 599 16.20 13.71 17.94
C SER A 599 15.37 14.75 17.22
N ASP A 600 15.96 15.52 16.32
CA ASP A 600 15.25 16.55 15.52
C ASP A 600 14.44 17.54 16.38
N ASN A 601 14.99 17.94 17.53
CA ASN A 601 14.32 18.78 18.53
C ASN A 601 13.03 18.19 19.14
N CYS A 602 12.79 16.89 18.96
CA CYS A 602 11.65 16.17 19.53
C CYS A 602 12.14 15.20 20.62
N GLU A 603 11.38 15.11 21.71
CA GLU A 603 11.68 14.24 22.85
C GLU A 603 10.82 12.97 22.83
N TYR A 604 11.46 11.82 22.99
CA TYR A 604 10.84 10.52 22.98
C TYR A 604 11.14 9.80 24.30
N PRO A 605 10.22 9.85 25.28
CA PRO A 605 10.40 9.20 26.57
C PRO A 605 10.28 7.68 26.45
N LEU A 606 10.98 6.96 27.33
CA LEU A 606 10.75 5.52 27.52
C LEU A 606 9.34 5.31 28.08
N ARG A 607 8.53 4.51 27.40
CA ARG A 607 7.14 4.21 27.78
C ARG A 607 6.92 2.73 27.98
N SER A 608 6.01 2.42 28.91
CA SER A 608 5.69 1.07 29.35
C SER A 608 4.89 0.32 28.29
N VAL A 609 5.52 -0.69 27.70
CA VAL A 609 4.96 -1.53 26.63
C VAL A 609 4.99 -2.98 27.06
N SER A 610 3.96 -3.74 26.69
CA SER A 610 3.92 -5.20 26.82
C SER A 610 4.91 -5.84 25.86
N GLU A 611 5.65 -6.85 26.31
CA GLU A 611 6.66 -7.50 25.46
C GLU A 611 6.06 -8.15 24.21
N HIS A 612 4.77 -8.49 24.24
CA HIS A 612 4.06 -9.17 23.15
C HIS A 612 3.30 -8.22 22.21
N ASP A 613 3.20 -6.92 22.53
CA ASP A 613 2.53 -5.94 21.66
C ASP A 613 3.50 -5.47 20.55
N GLY A 614 2.96 -5.01 19.42
CA GLY A 614 3.77 -4.40 18.35
C GLY A 614 4.30 -5.36 17.29
N PHE A 615 3.71 -6.55 17.14
CA PHE A 615 4.07 -7.56 16.12
C PHE A 615 2.94 -7.81 15.12
N ASP A 616 2.15 -6.78 14.80
CA ASP A 616 1.18 -6.84 13.70
C ASP A 616 1.94 -7.13 12.38
N PRO A 617 1.71 -8.27 11.71
CA PRO A 617 2.44 -8.63 10.49
C PRO A 617 2.28 -7.60 9.35
N GLY A 618 1.18 -6.84 9.33
CA GLY A 618 0.96 -5.78 8.34
C GLY A 618 1.59 -4.44 8.72
N HIS A 619 1.91 -4.25 10.00
CA HIS A 619 2.40 -2.99 10.56
C HIS A 619 3.39 -3.24 11.73
N PRO A 620 4.57 -3.83 11.46
CA PRO A 620 5.56 -4.12 12.49
C PRO A 620 5.83 -2.88 13.34
N GLY A 621 5.73 -3.04 14.66
CA GLY A 621 5.94 -1.97 15.61
C GLY A 621 4.78 -1.04 15.92
N ARG A 622 3.64 -1.23 15.27
CA ARG A 622 2.39 -0.53 15.58
C ARG A 622 1.69 -1.20 16.75
N ILE A 623 1.22 -0.39 17.70
CA ILE A 623 0.38 -0.85 18.81
C ILE A 623 -0.92 -0.05 18.78
N TRP A 624 -2.03 -0.69 18.39
CA TRP A 624 -3.33 -0.02 18.38
C TRP A 624 -3.82 0.24 19.80
N THR A 625 -4.29 1.46 20.08
CA THR A 625 -4.70 1.86 21.44
C THR A 625 -5.86 1.02 21.99
N ASN A 626 -6.69 0.44 21.13
CA ASN A 626 -7.87 -0.33 21.50
C ASN A 626 -7.63 -1.85 21.63
N VAL A 627 -6.45 -2.36 21.26
CA VAL A 627 -6.10 -3.80 21.35
C VAL A 627 -4.83 -4.04 22.16
N SER A 628 -4.33 -3.00 22.84
CA SER A 628 -3.06 -3.01 23.56
C SER A 628 -3.22 -3.51 24.99
N SER A 629 -2.25 -4.31 25.44
CA SER A 629 -2.04 -4.62 26.87
C SER A 629 -1.06 -3.64 27.53
N SER A 630 -0.46 -2.75 26.74
CA SER A 630 0.50 -1.74 27.15
C SER A 630 -0.19 -0.52 27.79
N THR A 631 0.46 0.07 28.79
CA THR A 631 -0.05 1.30 29.43
C THR A 631 0.42 2.56 28.70
N HIS A 632 1.54 2.50 27.99
CA HIS A 632 2.20 3.62 27.31
C HIS A 632 2.59 4.79 28.23
N GLU A 633 2.48 4.62 29.55
CA GLU A 633 2.90 5.60 30.53
C GLU A 633 4.44 5.68 30.61
N PRO A 634 5.03 6.86 30.84
CA PRO A 634 6.47 7.00 31.02
C PRO A 634 7.01 6.08 32.13
N VAL A 635 8.14 5.40 31.85
CA VAL A 635 8.80 4.51 32.80
C VAL A 635 9.78 5.31 33.66
N SER A 636 9.69 5.16 34.98
CA SER A 636 10.71 5.69 35.90
C SER A 636 11.86 4.70 36.04
N VAL A 637 13.06 5.16 35.67
CA VAL A 637 14.31 4.40 35.71
C VAL A 637 15.09 4.75 36.99
N PRO A 638 15.41 3.78 37.86
CA PRO A 638 16.29 3.99 39.01
C PRO A 638 17.67 4.49 38.57
N LEU A 639 18.20 5.49 39.28
CA LEU A 639 19.51 6.07 39.00
C LEU A 639 20.64 5.03 39.04
N LYS A 640 20.52 4.04 39.93
CA LYS A 640 21.39 2.87 39.97
C LYS A 640 20.71 1.68 39.33
N SER A 641 21.05 1.38 38.09
CA SER A 641 20.49 0.26 37.34
C SER A 641 21.39 -0.12 36.16
N GLN A 642 21.12 -1.29 35.57
CA GLN A 642 21.62 -1.66 34.27
C GLN A 642 20.53 -1.50 33.22
N LEU A 643 20.80 -0.68 32.21
CA LEU A 643 19.95 -0.51 31.03
C LEU A 643 20.50 -1.36 29.90
N LYS A 644 19.65 -2.15 29.25
CA LYS A 644 19.94 -2.78 27.97
C LYS A 644 18.94 -2.27 26.94
N ILE A 645 19.43 -1.70 25.85
CA ILE A 645 18.62 -1.20 24.74
C ILE A 645 19.00 -2.01 23.50
N LYS A 646 18.05 -2.76 22.95
CA LYS A 646 18.20 -3.48 21.67
C LYS A 646 17.44 -2.72 20.60
N THR A 647 18.01 -2.59 19.41
CA THR A 647 17.35 -1.94 18.28
C THR A 647 17.30 -2.83 17.06
N ASP A 648 16.20 -2.77 16.31
CA ASP A 648 16.08 -3.36 14.97
C ASP A 648 15.05 -2.59 14.14
N VAL A 649 15.14 -2.72 12.81
CA VAL A 649 14.28 -1.97 11.88
C VAL A 649 12.79 -2.28 12.05
N LEU A 650 12.43 -3.50 12.50
CA LEU A 650 11.03 -3.96 12.59
C LEU A 650 10.37 -3.63 13.93
N SER A 651 11.10 -3.73 15.04
CA SER A 651 10.60 -3.56 16.41
C SER A 651 11.09 -2.27 17.09
N GLY A 652 11.87 -1.47 16.36
CA GLY A 652 12.37 -0.18 16.82
C GLY A 652 13.33 -0.35 17.99
N SER A 653 13.09 0.36 19.09
CA SER A 653 13.91 0.30 20.30
C SER A 653 13.20 -0.46 21.42
N ARG A 654 13.88 -1.43 22.02
CA ARG A 654 13.39 -2.25 23.13
C ARG A 654 14.31 -2.10 24.32
N VAL A 655 13.75 -1.88 25.51
CA VAL A 655 14.51 -1.52 26.71
C VAL A 655 14.23 -2.50 27.84
N TRP A 656 15.32 -3.00 28.45
CA TRP A 656 15.32 -3.80 29.67
C TRP A 656 16.02 -3.03 30.79
N LEU A 657 15.45 -3.16 31.99
CA LEU A 657 16.00 -2.64 33.24
C LEU A 657 16.33 -3.82 34.14
N ASP A 658 17.60 -3.98 34.52
CA ASP A 658 18.10 -5.08 35.36
C ASP A 658 17.62 -6.46 34.88
N GLY A 659 17.61 -6.66 33.55
CA GLY A 659 17.19 -7.90 32.90
C GLY A 659 15.69 -8.06 32.64
N LYS A 660 14.84 -7.16 33.15
CA LYS A 660 13.39 -7.19 32.92
C LYS A 660 12.99 -6.24 31.78
N PHE A 661 12.20 -6.70 30.82
CA PHE A 661 11.64 -5.82 29.79
C PHE A 661 10.73 -4.77 30.43
N VAL A 662 10.94 -3.50 30.10
CA VAL A 662 10.17 -2.39 30.68
C VAL A 662 9.46 -1.54 29.64
N GLY A 663 9.87 -1.58 28.37
CA GLY A 663 9.21 -0.76 27.37
C GLY A 663 10.02 -0.45 26.11
N ARG A 664 9.56 0.58 25.41
CA ARG A 664 10.13 1.09 24.14
C ARG A 664 10.11 2.62 24.14
N PHE A 665 10.92 3.23 23.29
CA PHE A 665 10.68 4.62 22.93
C PHE A 665 9.66 4.66 21.80
N GLU A 666 8.58 5.39 22.00
CA GLU A 666 7.44 5.42 21.08
C GLU A 666 6.78 6.80 21.02
N VAL A 667 6.09 7.05 19.93
CA VAL A 667 5.29 8.24 19.68
C VAL A 667 3.84 7.84 19.44
N PHE A 668 2.93 8.74 19.79
CA PHE A 668 1.51 8.58 19.49
C PHE A 668 1.22 9.03 18.06
N VAL A 669 0.52 8.19 17.31
CA VAL A 669 0.15 8.45 15.92
C VAL A 669 -1.35 8.66 15.82
N PHE A 670 -1.74 9.81 15.26
CA PHE A 670 -3.12 10.15 14.95
C PHE A 670 -3.44 9.75 13.52
N GLY A 671 -4.60 9.13 13.30
CA GLY A 671 -5.07 8.97 11.94
C GLY A 671 -6.56 8.68 11.88
N GLY A 672 -7.07 8.38 10.68
CA GLY A 672 -8.50 8.11 10.55
C GLY A 672 -9.40 9.33 10.70
N ARG A 673 -9.02 10.56 10.32
CA ARG A 673 -9.72 11.79 10.76
C ARG A 673 -9.88 11.87 12.31
N ASN A 674 -8.83 11.49 13.05
CA ASN A 674 -8.85 11.32 14.50
C ASN A 674 -9.87 10.27 15.01
N THR A 675 -10.07 9.19 14.26
CA THR A 675 -10.88 8.04 14.70
C THR A 675 -10.06 6.78 14.94
N LEU A 676 -8.79 6.78 14.54
CA LEU A 676 -7.87 5.67 14.69
C LEU A 676 -6.59 6.17 15.35
N PHE A 677 -6.18 5.47 16.40
CA PHE A 677 -5.04 5.86 17.22
C PHE A 677 -4.13 4.67 17.43
N SER A 678 -2.83 4.90 17.33
CA SER A 678 -1.84 3.90 17.67
C SER A 678 -0.62 4.54 18.32
N TRP A 679 0.22 3.70 18.89
CA TRP A 679 1.59 4.02 19.21
C TRP A 679 2.51 3.38 18.20
N SER A 680 3.57 4.08 17.84
CA SER A 680 4.62 3.57 16.96
C SER A 680 5.96 3.74 17.64
N GLN A 681 6.76 2.68 17.62
CA GLN A 681 8.16 2.71 18.05
C GLN A 681 8.98 3.76 17.30
N MET A 682 10.06 4.22 17.90
CA MET A 682 11.02 5.11 17.26
C MET A 682 12.34 4.40 16.92
N ALA A 683 12.91 4.73 15.76
CA ALA A 683 14.28 4.36 15.41
C ALA A 683 15.25 5.12 16.32
N PHE A 684 15.85 4.40 17.27
CA PHE A 684 16.83 4.95 18.19
C PHE A 684 18.24 4.69 17.67
N VAL A 685 18.99 5.76 17.45
CA VAL A 685 20.40 5.72 17.06
C VAL A 685 21.25 5.98 18.29
N ALA A 686 22.22 5.11 18.59
CA ALA A 686 23.04 5.25 19.78
C ALA A 686 23.94 6.48 19.65
N PRO A 687 23.86 7.44 20.59
CA PRO A 687 24.78 8.56 20.62
C PRO A 687 26.09 8.17 21.31
N LEU A 688 27.20 8.30 20.57
CA LEU A 688 28.50 7.72 20.92
C LEU A 688 29.64 8.73 20.72
N ASP A 689 29.35 10.03 20.79
CA ASP A 689 30.37 11.07 20.62
C ASP A 689 30.88 11.59 21.97
N LYS A 690 29.97 11.93 22.88
CA LYS A 690 30.31 12.54 24.18
C LYS A 690 29.40 12.07 25.31
N ILE A 691 29.98 11.97 26.51
CA ILE A 691 29.29 11.72 27.78
C ILE A 691 29.28 13.01 28.62
N GLU A 692 28.13 13.36 29.19
CA GLU A 692 27.99 14.41 30.20
C GLU A 692 27.36 13.87 31.49
N GLY A 693 27.68 14.51 32.62
CA GLY A 693 27.35 14.03 33.96
C GLY A 693 28.32 12.99 34.49
N ASP A 694 28.10 12.58 35.74
CA ASP A 694 28.88 11.56 36.46
C ASP A 694 28.01 10.35 36.83
N GLY A 695 26.90 10.15 36.10
CA GLY A 695 25.95 9.08 36.37
C GLY A 695 26.19 7.79 35.59
N LEU A 696 26.96 7.81 34.49
CA LEU A 696 27.24 6.63 33.68
C LEU A 696 28.55 5.97 34.15
N GLU A 697 28.50 4.71 34.60
CA GLU A 697 29.68 3.95 35.07
C GLU A 697 30.33 3.19 33.93
N SER A 698 29.53 2.56 33.06
CA SER A 698 30.02 1.75 31.96
C SER A 698 29.08 1.83 30.74
N LEU A 699 29.66 1.64 29.55
CA LEU A 699 28.95 1.54 28.28
C LEU A 699 29.56 0.39 27.48
N THR A 700 28.70 -0.50 26.97
CA THR A 700 29.09 -1.57 26.04
C THR A 700 28.13 -1.57 24.85
N LEU A 701 28.67 -1.51 23.64
CA LEU A 701 27.90 -1.62 22.39
C LEU A 701 28.29 -2.92 21.68
N ARG A 702 27.30 -3.67 21.19
CA ARG A 702 27.48 -4.91 20.43
C ARG A 702 26.68 -4.85 19.13
N THR A 703 27.18 -5.48 18.07
CA THR A 703 26.33 -5.86 16.93
C THR A 703 25.43 -7.01 17.36
N ASP A 704 24.18 -6.99 16.92
CA ASP A 704 23.35 -8.17 17.02
C ASP A 704 23.67 -9.09 15.83
N ASP A 705 24.49 -10.12 16.04
CA ASP A 705 24.78 -11.16 15.03
C ASP A 705 23.54 -12.08 14.77
N ASP A 706 22.42 -11.85 15.46
CA ASP A 706 21.17 -12.61 15.36
C ASP A 706 20.04 -11.77 14.72
N VAL A 707 20.08 -11.65 13.39
CA VAL A 707 18.89 -11.41 12.56
C VAL A 707 18.67 -12.69 11.74
N PRO A 708 17.48 -13.33 11.78
CA PRO A 708 17.26 -14.56 11.01
C PRO A 708 17.13 -14.22 9.53
N GLY A 709 18.24 -14.29 8.81
CA GLY A 709 18.33 -14.23 7.36
C GLY A 709 19.23 -15.36 6.83
N GLY A 710 18.61 -16.45 6.35
CA GLY A 710 19.17 -17.34 5.33
C GLY A 710 20.28 -18.35 5.72
N GLY A 711 19.86 -19.60 6.02
CA GLY A 711 20.51 -20.81 5.49
C GLY A 711 21.73 -21.39 6.22
N GLY A 712 21.50 -22.41 7.05
CA GLY A 712 22.50 -23.39 7.49
C GLY A 712 21.82 -24.61 8.10
N GLY A 713 21.94 -25.77 7.45
CA GLY A 713 21.10 -26.94 7.66
C GLY A 713 21.17 -27.60 9.05
N GLY A 714 19.99 -27.95 9.57
CA GLY A 714 19.75 -28.99 10.55
C GLY A 714 18.45 -29.69 10.15
N GLY A 715 18.55 -30.95 9.71
CA GLY A 715 17.50 -31.67 9.00
C GLY A 715 16.21 -31.90 9.79
N GLY A 716 15.10 -31.87 9.05
CA GLY A 716 13.77 -32.32 9.46
C GLY A 716 12.86 -32.34 8.23
N ASP A 717 12.62 -33.54 7.71
CA ASP A 717 11.94 -33.85 6.46
C ASP A 717 10.56 -33.17 6.27
N VAL A 718 10.36 -32.53 5.12
CA VAL A 718 9.04 -32.47 4.44
C VAL A 718 9.28 -32.61 2.92
N PRO A 719 8.62 -33.55 2.22
CA PRO A 719 8.95 -33.85 0.82
C PRO A 719 8.36 -32.81 -0.13
N GLY A 720 9.21 -32.28 -1.01
CA GLY A 720 8.81 -31.56 -2.21
C GLY A 720 8.31 -32.49 -3.31
N GLY A 721 7.40 -31.98 -4.13
CA GLY A 721 6.95 -32.59 -5.38
C GLY A 721 6.68 -31.52 -6.42
N SER A 722 7.68 -31.24 -7.24
CA SER A 722 7.52 -30.68 -8.59
C SER A 722 7.08 -31.81 -9.52
N LEU A 723 6.13 -31.57 -10.43
CA LEU A 723 6.19 -32.03 -11.83
C LEU A 723 4.99 -31.50 -12.64
N LEU A 724 5.34 -30.90 -13.79
CA LEU A 724 4.49 -30.57 -14.93
C LEU A 724 3.76 -31.80 -15.48
N GLY A 725 2.58 -31.60 -16.08
CA GLY A 725 1.91 -32.65 -16.85
C GLY A 725 0.72 -32.12 -17.65
N ASN A 726 1.00 -31.62 -18.86
CA ASN A 726 0.00 -31.24 -19.85
C ASN A 726 -0.45 -32.52 -20.59
N SER A 727 -1.73 -32.90 -20.54
CA SER A 727 -2.34 -33.83 -21.49
C SER A 727 -3.87 -33.73 -21.46
N GLY A 728 -4.47 -33.62 -22.65
CA GLY A 728 -5.88 -33.28 -22.86
C GLY A 728 -6.90 -34.33 -22.41
N ILE A 729 -8.18 -33.94 -22.44
CA ILE A 729 -9.35 -34.75 -22.82
C ILE A 729 -10.45 -33.76 -23.20
N GLN A 730 -10.90 -33.87 -24.46
CA GLN A 730 -12.14 -33.31 -24.96
C GLN A 730 -13.32 -34.16 -24.48
N GLY A 731 -14.44 -33.48 -24.19
CA GLY A 731 -15.80 -33.97 -24.40
C GLY A 731 -16.40 -34.84 -23.30
N LEU A 732 -17.49 -34.35 -22.69
CA LEU A 732 -18.76 -35.06 -22.41
C LEU A 732 -19.72 -34.09 -21.66
N SER A 733 -21.01 -34.06 -22.04
CA SER A 733 -22.03 -33.15 -21.53
C SER A 733 -22.66 -33.61 -20.21
N PHE A 734 -22.99 -32.66 -19.34
CA PHE A 734 -23.43 -32.83 -17.94
C PHE A 734 -24.90 -33.25 -17.73
N GLY A 735 -25.58 -33.75 -18.77
CA GLY A 735 -27.04 -33.97 -18.76
C GLY A 735 -27.55 -35.24 -18.08
N ASP A 736 -26.70 -36.23 -17.81
CA ASP A 736 -27.17 -37.60 -17.56
C ASP A 736 -27.00 -38.13 -16.11
N LEU A 737 -26.68 -37.30 -15.12
CA LEU A 737 -26.24 -37.80 -13.80
C LEU A 737 -27.09 -37.44 -12.56
N LEU A 738 -28.30 -36.91 -12.71
CA LEU A 738 -29.18 -36.65 -11.55
C LEU A 738 -30.54 -37.35 -11.69
N GLY A 739 -30.58 -38.61 -11.31
CA GLY A 739 -31.82 -39.36 -11.16
C GLY A 739 -31.64 -40.57 -10.26
N ALA A 740 -31.72 -40.40 -8.93
CA ALA A 740 -32.29 -41.39 -8.00
C ALA A 740 -32.21 -40.96 -6.53
N SER A 741 -33.38 -40.96 -5.89
CA SER A 741 -33.70 -41.60 -4.60
C SER A 741 -34.42 -40.69 -3.58
N ARG A 742 -35.74 -40.89 -3.49
CA ARG A 742 -36.60 -40.56 -2.35
C ARG A 742 -36.93 -41.85 -1.62
N GLN A 743 -36.88 -41.87 -0.28
CA GLN A 743 -37.70 -42.77 0.51
C GLN A 743 -38.05 -42.21 1.90
N LYS A 744 -39.35 -42.27 2.22
CA LYS A 744 -40.04 -41.89 3.48
C LYS A 744 -39.80 -42.88 4.62
N ARG A 745 -39.91 -42.42 5.88
CA ARG A 745 -40.60 -43.17 6.96
C ARG A 745 -41.17 -42.26 8.05
N MET A 746 -42.23 -42.75 8.68
CA MET A 746 -43.20 -42.10 9.56
C MET A 746 -43.10 -42.57 11.03
N LEU A 747 -43.61 -41.71 11.94
CA LEU A 747 -44.31 -41.94 13.24
C LEU A 747 -43.54 -42.23 14.55
N GLY A 748 -43.96 -41.53 15.64
CA GLY A 748 -43.99 -42.06 17.02
C GLY A 748 -43.81 -41.08 18.21
N ASP A 749 -44.93 -40.49 18.67
CA ASP A 749 -45.37 -40.07 20.04
C ASP A 749 -44.47 -39.46 21.17
N HIS A 750 -45.08 -38.44 21.81
CA HIS A 750 -44.85 -37.71 23.08
C HIS A 750 -44.91 -38.60 24.37
N PRO A 751 -44.54 -38.18 25.63
CA PRO A 751 -44.96 -36.90 26.28
C PRO A 751 -44.16 -36.28 27.49
N THR A 752 -44.53 -35.01 27.77
CA THR A 752 -44.73 -34.31 29.08
C THR A 752 -43.61 -34.02 30.09
N GLY A 753 -43.54 -32.75 30.56
CA GLY A 753 -43.29 -32.44 31.99
C GLY A 753 -42.58 -31.12 32.39
N PHE A 754 -43.32 -30.00 32.43
CA PHE A 754 -43.30 -28.90 33.43
C PHE A 754 -42.06 -28.05 33.83
N ASN A 755 -42.27 -26.71 33.70
CA ASN A 755 -41.95 -25.56 34.58
C ASN A 755 -40.51 -25.22 35.01
N ASP A 756 -40.04 -23.99 34.71
CA ASP A 756 -40.19 -22.84 35.65
C ASP A 756 -39.70 -21.49 35.08
N LEU A 757 -40.58 -20.49 35.22
CA LEU A 757 -40.42 -19.09 35.64
C LEU A 757 -39.25 -18.21 35.13
N ALA A 758 -39.66 -17.10 34.50
CA ALA A 758 -38.89 -15.88 34.19
C ALA A 758 -38.51 -15.07 35.47
N PRO A 759 -37.70 -13.99 35.35
CA PRO A 759 -38.35 -12.70 35.06
C PRO A 759 -37.57 -11.76 34.12
N ASP A 760 -38.37 -10.90 33.49
CA ASP A 760 -38.01 -9.77 32.63
C ASP A 760 -37.29 -8.63 33.36
N ALA A 761 -36.47 -7.90 32.60
CA ALA A 761 -36.37 -6.44 32.69
C ALA A 761 -35.94 -5.86 31.32
N ALA A 762 -36.91 -5.41 30.52
CA ALA A 762 -36.68 -4.59 29.34
C ALA A 762 -37.55 -3.32 29.45
N GLY A 763 -36.90 -2.17 29.36
CA GLY A 763 -37.54 -0.87 29.19
C GLY A 763 -37.38 -0.41 27.74
N GLU A 764 -38.53 -0.05 27.17
CA GLU A 764 -38.76 0.93 26.10
C GLU A 764 -38.86 0.48 24.62
N THR A 765 -40.06 0.80 24.09
CA THR A 765 -40.56 0.83 22.71
C THR A 765 -40.83 -0.52 22.04
N GLY A 766 -42.11 -0.91 22.07
CA GLY A 766 -42.63 -2.13 21.49
C GLY A 766 -42.79 -2.05 19.98
N GLU A 767 -42.16 -3.00 19.29
CA GLU A 767 -42.72 -3.67 18.13
C GLU A 767 -42.78 -5.17 18.42
N CYS A 768 -43.92 -5.79 18.13
CA CYS A 768 -44.16 -7.22 18.32
C CYS A 768 -43.45 -8.00 17.19
N ILE A 769 -42.13 -8.16 17.32
CA ILE A 769 -41.30 -8.92 16.36
C ILE A 769 -41.53 -10.42 16.60
N PRO A 770 -41.83 -11.24 15.58
CA PRO A 770 -41.92 -12.69 15.74
C PRO A 770 -40.57 -13.22 16.23
N THR A 771 -40.51 -13.64 17.49
CA THR A 771 -39.32 -14.26 18.07
C THR A 771 -39.11 -15.62 17.41
N MET A 772 -37.91 -15.86 16.90
CA MET A 772 -37.56 -17.09 16.19
C MET A 772 -37.92 -18.34 17.03
N ARG A 773 -38.78 -19.19 16.50
CA ARG A 773 -39.33 -20.37 17.18
C ARG A 773 -38.55 -21.62 16.80
N VAL A 774 -37.28 -21.69 17.21
CA VAL A 774 -36.52 -22.96 17.05
C VAL A 774 -37.12 -23.99 18.00
N THR A 775 -38.02 -24.82 17.51
CA THR A 775 -38.58 -25.95 18.28
C THR A 775 -37.47 -26.97 18.55
N SER A 776 -37.59 -27.75 19.63
CA SER A 776 -36.62 -28.76 20.08
C SER A 776 -36.53 -30.00 19.16
N GLY A 777 -36.78 -29.84 17.86
CA GLY A 777 -36.61 -30.90 16.87
C GLY A 777 -35.13 -31.22 16.62
N ASN A 778 -34.87 -32.26 15.83
CA ASN A 778 -33.52 -32.67 15.46
C ASN A 778 -32.79 -31.54 14.69
N LEU A 779 -31.98 -30.77 15.41
CA LEU A 779 -31.09 -29.78 14.82
C LEU A 779 -29.80 -30.47 14.37
N ALA A 780 -29.36 -30.17 13.14
CA ALA A 780 -28.05 -30.57 12.67
C ALA A 780 -26.91 -29.90 13.47
N ILE A 781 -27.15 -28.67 13.92
CA ILE A 781 -26.21 -27.87 14.70
C ILE A 781 -26.87 -27.49 16.03
N PRO A 782 -26.32 -27.93 17.18
CA PRO A 782 -26.83 -27.57 18.50
C PRO A 782 -26.75 -26.05 18.76
N ARG A 783 -27.70 -25.51 19.52
CA ARG A 783 -27.64 -24.12 20.01
C ARG A 783 -26.35 -23.88 20.82
N GLY A 784 -25.85 -22.64 20.83
CA GLY A 784 -24.58 -22.28 21.44
C GLY A 784 -23.33 -22.64 20.62
N SER A 785 -23.49 -23.42 19.55
CA SER A 785 -22.42 -23.69 18.59
C SER A 785 -21.94 -22.41 17.90
N LEU A 786 -20.68 -22.43 17.47
CA LEU A 786 -20.10 -21.34 16.69
C LEU A 786 -20.47 -21.50 15.22
N ILE A 787 -21.02 -20.44 14.63
CA ILE A 787 -21.34 -20.34 13.20
C ILE A 787 -20.44 -19.28 12.56
N VAL A 788 -19.84 -19.60 11.42
CA VAL A 788 -19.11 -18.61 10.61
C VAL A 788 -20.05 -17.97 9.61
N VAL A 789 -20.09 -16.64 9.58
CA VAL A 789 -20.85 -15.88 8.57
C VAL A 789 -19.87 -14.99 7.82
N THR A 790 -19.61 -15.30 6.55
CA THR A 790 -18.65 -14.51 5.77
C THR A 790 -19.27 -13.21 5.29
N GLY A 791 -18.53 -12.10 5.27
CA GLY A 791 -19.04 -10.80 4.80
C GLY A 791 -20.04 -10.17 5.78
N ALA A 792 -19.81 -10.31 7.08
CA ALA A 792 -20.76 -10.00 8.16
C ALA A 792 -21.27 -8.54 8.19
N ASN A 793 -20.57 -7.61 7.55
CA ASN A 793 -20.99 -6.22 7.38
C ASN A 793 -21.99 -5.99 6.23
N GLY A 794 -22.19 -6.98 5.36
CA GLY A 794 -23.10 -6.91 4.22
C GLY A 794 -24.57 -6.93 4.62
N TYR A 795 -25.45 -6.51 3.72
CA TYR A 795 -26.87 -6.31 3.98
C TYR A 795 -27.55 -7.58 4.53
N ILE A 796 -27.61 -8.66 3.74
CA ILE A 796 -28.17 -9.97 4.15
C ILE A 796 -27.38 -10.55 5.34
N ALA A 797 -26.04 -10.52 5.25
CA ALA A 797 -25.15 -11.12 6.25
C ALA A 797 -25.38 -10.56 7.66
N SER A 798 -25.55 -9.25 7.78
CA SER A 798 -25.77 -8.59 9.06
C SER A 798 -27.09 -9.03 9.72
N HIS A 799 -28.14 -9.27 8.91
CA HIS A 799 -29.41 -9.84 9.39
C HIS A 799 -29.27 -11.31 9.80
N ILE A 800 -28.46 -12.10 9.08
CA ILE A 800 -28.14 -13.48 9.46
C ILE A 800 -27.41 -13.52 10.81
N VAL A 801 -26.39 -12.68 10.99
CA VAL A 801 -25.66 -12.56 12.26
C VAL A 801 -26.63 -12.18 13.38
N ASN A 802 -27.43 -11.13 13.18
CA ASN A 802 -28.38 -10.65 14.16
C ASN A 802 -29.34 -11.74 14.64
N GLN A 803 -29.91 -12.49 13.71
CA GLN A 803 -30.90 -13.53 14.01
C GLN A 803 -30.27 -14.82 14.56
N LEU A 804 -29.05 -15.18 14.16
CA LEU A 804 -28.28 -16.25 14.81
C LEU A 804 -27.92 -15.92 16.26
N LEU A 805 -27.60 -14.66 16.56
CA LEU A 805 -27.34 -14.24 17.94
C LEU A 805 -28.62 -14.23 18.79
N GLN A 806 -29.74 -13.77 18.24
CA GLN A 806 -31.07 -13.89 18.87
C GLN A 806 -31.43 -15.36 19.17
N ALA A 807 -31.01 -16.28 18.30
CA ALA A 807 -31.18 -17.72 18.47
C ALA A 807 -30.29 -18.37 19.53
N ASN A 808 -29.42 -17.61 20.19
CA ASN A 808 -28.38 -18.09 21.10
C ASN A 808 -27.33 -19.00 20.43
N PHE A 809 -26.97 -18.75 19.16
CA PHE A 809 -25.71 -19.22 18.59
C PHE A 809 -24.58 -18.24 18.91
N ARG A 810 -23.34 -18.70 18.79
CA ARG A 810 -22.18 -17.81 18.71
C ARG A 810 -21.86 -17.57 17.25
N VAL A 811 -21.44 -16.36 16.89
CA VAL A 811 -21.18 -16.02 15.50
C VAL A 811 -19.77 -15.45 15.36
N ARG A 812 -18.99 -16.04 14.45
CA ARG A 812 -17.76 -15.45 13.94
C ARG A 812 -18.04 -14.85 12.57
N GLY A 813 -18.10 -13.52 12.52
CA GLY A 813 -18.24 -12.78 11.28
C GLY A 813 -16.90 -12.64 10.58
N THR A 814 -16.84 -12.82 9.26
CA THR A 814 -15.65 -12.42 8.49
C THR A 814 -15.89 -11.12 7.74
N VAL A 815 -14.85 -10.30 7.61
CA VAL A 815 -14.87 -9.06 6.80
C VAL A 815 -13.53 -8.89 6.09
N ARG A 816 -13.50 -8.10 5.01
CA ARG A 816 -12.24 -7.79 4.30
C ARG A 816 -11.27 -6.94 5.12
N ASN A 817 -11.80 -6.18 6.07
CA ASN A 817 -11.03 -5.32 6.95
C ASN A 817 -11.75 -5.25 8.30
N VAL A 818 -11.15 -5.82 9.34
CA VAL A 818 -11.72 -5.84 10.69
C VAL A 818 -11.84 -4.43 11.25
N THR A 819 -10.79 -3.60 11.11
CA THR A 819 -10.74 -2.23 11.63
C THR A 819 -11.90 -1.36 11.14
N LYS A 820 -12.25 -1.42 9.85
CA LYS A 820 -13.38 -0.67 9.25
C LYS A 820 -14.75 -1.15 9.74
N ASN A 821 -14.83 -2.37 10.26
CA ASN A 821 -16.10 -3.02 10.62
C ASN A 821 -16.18 -3.36 12.11
N LEU A 822 -15.33 -2.76 12.95
CA LEU A 822 -15.37 -2.92 14.41
C LEU A 822 -16.73 -2.53 15.00
N TRP A 823 -17.47 -1.65 14.33
CA TRP A 823 -18.84 -1.29 14.69
C TRP A 823 -19.76 -2.52 14.84
N LEU A 824 -19.49 -3.64 14.14
CA LEU A 824 -20.25 -4.88 14.31
C LEU A 824 -20.08 -5.47 15.70
N ASN A 825 -18.88 -5.42 16.27
CA ASN A 825 -18.62 -5.89 17.63
C ASN A 825 -19.45 -5.07 18.62
N ASP A 826 -19.42 -3.75 18.52
CA ASP A 826 -20.20 -2.87 19.40
C ASP A 826 -21.71 -3.05 19.21
N TYR A 827 -22.16 -3.11 17.94
CA TYR A 827 -23.55 -3.28 17.55
C TYR A 827 -24.14 -4.59 18.12
N PHE A 828 -23.41 -5.70 18.01
CA PHE A 828 -23.91 -7.00 18.48
C PHE A 828 -23.64 -7.24 19.96
N THR A 829 -22.52 -6.78 20.51
CA THR A 829 -22.22 -6.91 21.94
C THR A 829 -23.20 -6.12 22.80
N SER A 830 -23.55 -4.91 22.38
CA SER A 830 -24.55 -4.08 23.11
C SER A 830 -25.95 -4.71 23.14
N ARG A 831 -26.29 -5.54 22.15
CA ARG A 831 -27.61 -6.19 22.05
C ARG A 831 -27.67 -7.59 22.66
N TYR A 832 -26.58 -8.36 22.56
CA TYR A 832 -26.58 -9.80 22.89
C TYR A 832 -25.57 -10.19 23.97
N GLY A 833 -24.77 -9.25 24.46
CA GLY A 833 -23.73 -9.47 25.47
C GLY A 833 -22.37 -9.88 24.88
N ALA A 834 -21.32 -9.73 25.70
CA ALA A 834 -19.95 -10.02 25.32
C ALA A 834 -19.72 -11.53 25.05
N GLY A 835 -18.79 -11.83 24.15
CA GLY A 835 -18.36 -13.21 23.83
C GLY A 835 -19.33 -14.02 22.96
N LYS A 836 -20.42 -13.40 22.47
CA LYS A 836 -21.38 -14.03 21.55
C LYS A 836 -21.05 -13.80 20.08
N PHE A 837 -20.49 -12.63 19.76
CA PHE A 837 -20.03 -12.27 18.43
C PHE A 837 -18.53 -12.00 18.46
N GLU A 838 -17.82 -12.44 17.41
CA GLU A 838 -16.44 -12.07 17.15
C GLU A 838 -16.24 -11.79 15.66
N LEU A 839 -15.25 -10.97 15.34
CA LEU A 839 -14.97 -10.54 13.98
C LEU A 839 -13.55 -10.95 13.59
N VAL A 840 -13.41 -11.61 12.43
CA VAL A 840 -12.11 -12.04 11.88
C VAL A 840 -11.89 -11.48 10.48
N GLU A 841 -10.64 -11.27 10.12
CA GLU A 841 -10.28 -10.70 8.82
C GLU A 841 -10.08 -11.79 7.77
N VAL A 842 -10.72 -11.61 6.61
CA VAL A 842 -10.46 -12.39 5.39
C VAL A 842 -10.33 -11.39 4.24
N PRO A 843 -9.11 -10.89 3.96
CA PRO A 843 -8.89 -9.78 3.02
C PRO A 843 -9.34 -10.11 1.59
N ASN A 844 -9.05 -11.32 1.13
CA ASN A 844 -9.38 -11.79 -0.21
C ASN A 844 -9.88 -13.23 -0.17
N MET A 845 -11.16 -13.43 -0.51
CA MET A 845 -11.80 -14.75 -0.52
C MET A 845 -11.22 -15.70 -1.59
N ALA A 846 -10.68 -15.17 -2.68
CA ALA A 846 -10.16 -15.96 -3.79
C ALA A 846 -8.75 -16.54 -3.53
N VAL A 847 -8.07 -16.08 -2.47
CA VAL A 847 -6.77 -16.62 -2.06
C VAL A 847 -6.94 -18.00 -1.43
N ALA A 848 -6.11 -18.95 -1.83
CA ALA A 848 -6.10 -20.28 -1.23
C ALA A 848 -5.90 -20.17 0.28
N HIS A 849 -6.59 -21.02 1.06
CA HIS A 849 -6.51 -21.04 2.53
C HIS A 849 -7.08 -19.80 3.24
N ALA A 850 -7.75 -18.88 2.53
CA ALA A 850 -8.25 -17.63 3.09
C ALA A 850 -9.22 -17.80 4.29
N TYR A 851 -9.92 -18.94 4.37
CA TYR A 851 -10.89 -19.21 5.43
C TYR A 851 -10.42 -20.24 6.46
N ASP A 852 -9.22 -20.81 6.33
CA ASP A 852 -8.75 -21.94 7.17
C ASP A 852 -8.76 -21.57 8.66
N GLU A 853 -8.35 -20.35 9.02
CA GLU A 853 -8.40 -19.85 10.40
C GLU A 853 -9.84 -19.50 10.83
N ALA A 854 -10.62 -18.90 9.94
CA ALA A 854 -11.98 -18.46 10.24
C ALA A 854 -12.89 -19.64 10.63
N VAL A 855 -12.72 -20.82 10.02
CA VAL A 855 -13.57 -21.98 10.28
C VAL A 855 -13.28 -22.70 11.59
N LYS A 856 -12.13 -22.48 12.22
CA LYS A 856 -11.68 -23.28 13.38
C LYS A 856 -12.71 -23.31 14.52
N GLY A 857 -13.11 -24.51 14.93
CA GLY A 857 -14.08 -24.70 16.01
C GLY A 857 -15.53 -24.42 15.65
N ALA A 858 -15.84 -24.12 14.39
CA ALA A 858 -17.21 -23.84 13.93
C ALA A 858 -17.98 -25.14 13.63
N ALA A 859 -19.28 -25.13 13.90
CA ALA A 859 -20.18 -26.25 13.58
C ALA A 859 -20.92 -26.05 12.25
N GLY A 860 -20.95 -24.82 11.74
CA GLY A 860 -21.55 -24.50 10.45
C GLY A 860 -21.00 -23.20 9.88
N LEU A 861 -21.20 -23.02 8.58
CA LEU A 861 -20.75 -21.85 7.83
C LEU A 861 -21.85 -21.37 6.88
N ILE A 862 -22.08 -20.06 6.84
CA ILE A 862 -22.92 -19.40 5.84
C ILE A 862 -22.02 -18.47 4.99
N HIS A 863 -21.82 -18.83 3.72
CA HIS A 863 -21.04 -18.07 2.77
C HIS A 863 -21.90 -17.06 2.03
N THR A 864 -21.94 -15.83 2.54
CA THR A 864 -22.65 -14.71 1.90
C THR A 864 -21.72 -13.77 1.11
N ALA A 865 -20.41 -13.83 1.37
CA ALA A 865 -19.45 -12.88 0.82
C ALA A 865 -19.34 -13.05 -0.68
N THR A 866 -19.71 -12.00 -1.42
CA THR A 866 -19.51 -11.93 -2.87
C THR A 866 -19.22 -10.48 -3.25
N PRO A 867 -18.29 -10.23 -4.19
CA PRO A 867 -18.31 -8.96 -4.91
C PRO A 867 -19.64 -8.80 -5.66
N VAL A 868 -20.22 -7.61 -5.64
CA VAL A 868 -21.45 -7.29 -6.39
C VAL A 868 -21.10 -6.26 -7.46
N LEU A 869 -21.30 -6.62 -8.73
CA LEU A 869 -21.14 -5.73 -9.89
C LEU A 869 -19.77 -4.99 -9.95
N VAL A 870 -18.68 -5.62 -9.50
CA VAL A 870 -17.37 -4.95 -9.39
C VAL A 870 -16.49 -5.07 -10.65
N SER A 871 -16.80 -5.99 -11.56
CA SER A 871 -15.98 -6.26 -12.75
C SER A 871 -16.84 -6.36 -14.01
N TYR A 872 -16.28 -5.86 -15.11
CA TYR A 872 -16.82 -6.03 -16.45
C TYR A 872 -16.19 -7.21 -17.19
N ASP A 873 -15.03 -7.68 -16.72
CA ASP A 873 -14.28 -8.77 -17.34
C ASP A 873 -14.69 -10.12 -16.72
N PRO A 874 -15.25 -11.05 -17.51
CA PRO A 874 -15.56 -12.40 -17.03
C PRO A 874 -14.31 -13.15 -16.51
N ASN A 875 -13.10 -12.86 -17.03
CA ASN A 875 -11.84 -13.48 -16.61
C ASN A 875 -11.37 -13.03 -15.23
N GLU A 876 -11.95 -11.98 -14.66
CA GLU A 876 -11.67 -11.50 -13.30
C GLU A 876 -12.84 -11.79 -12.36
N GLY A 877 -14.04 -11.32 -12.74
CA GLY A 877 -15.22 -11.36 -11.87
C GLY A 877 -15.69 -12.78 -11.56
N ILE A 878 -15.63 -13.69 -12.53
CA ILE A 878 -16.10 -15.07 -12.35
C ILE A 878 -15.08 -15.90 -11.55
N PRO A 879 -13.76 -15.88 -11.86
CA PRO A 879 -12.76 -16.54 -11.02
C PRO A 879 -12.77 -16.08 -9.56
N MET A 880 -13.02 -14.80 -9.28
CA MET A 880 -13.08 -14.30 -7.90
C MET A 880 -14.16 -15.02 -7.07
N VAL A 881 -15.37 -15.20 -7.63
CA VAL A 881 -16.48 -15.87 -6.95
C VAL A 881 -16.31 -17.39 -6.91
N THR A 882 -15.90 -17.98 -8.04
CA THR A 882 -15.71 -19.44 -8.14
C THR A 882 -14.58 -19.92 -7.22
N ASN A 883 -13.42 -19.25 -7.22
CA ASN A 883 -12.31 -19.58 -6.33
C ASN A 883 -12.69 -19.35 -4.87
N GLY A 884 -13.35 -18.23 -4.54
CA GLY A 884 -13.79 -17.97 -3.17
C GLY A 884 -14.79 -19.01 -2.65
N THR A 885 -15.66 -19.52 -3.52
CA THR A 885 -16.57 -20.62 -3.20
C THR A 885 -15.80 -21.90 -2.89
N ILE A 886 -14.85 -22.29 -3.75
CA ILE A 886 -14.02 -23.49 -3.53
C ILE A 886 -13.15 -23.37 -2.28
N ASN A 887 -12.50 -22.22 -2.06
CA ASN A 887 -11.66 -21.99 -0.87
C ASN A 887 -12.48 -22.10 0.42
N THR A 888 -13.71 -21.59 0.40
CA THR A 888 -14.64 -21.71 1.54
C THR A 888 -15.01 -23.16 1.82
N LEU A 889 -15.30 -23.94 0.77
CA LEU A 889 -15.64 -25.36 0.89
C LEU A 889 -14.44 -26.21 1.34
N GLU A 890 -13.24 -25.93 0.85
CA GLU A 890 -12.01 -26.61 1.28
C GLU A 890 -11.67 -26.29 2.74
N ALA A 891 -11.81 -25.03 3.17
CA ALA A 891 -11.66 -24.67 4.57
C ALA A 891 -12.69 -25.41 5.44
N ALA A 892 -13.97 -25.38 5.02
CA ALA A 892 -15.04 -26.09 5.72
C ALA A 892 -14.77 -27.60 5.84
N ARG A 893 -14.14 -28.22 4.84
CA ARG A 893 -13.79 -29.64 4.84
C ARG A 893 -12.68 -29.99 5.82
N LYS A 894 -11.74 -29.05 6.06
CA LYS A 894 -10.61 -29.24 6.98
C LYS A 894 -11.03 -29.16 8.45
N GLU A 895 -12.11 -28.44 8.76
CA GLU A 895 -12.65 -28.36 10.11
C GLU A 895 -13.63 -29.52 10.38
N PRO A 896 -13.26 -30.52 11.20
CA PRO A 896 -14.09 -31.71 11.41
C PRO A 896 -15.42 -31.42 12.11
N LEU A 897 -15.56 -30.28 12.80
CA LEU A 897 -16.81 -29.92 13.48
C LEU A 897 -17.87 -29.35 12.54
N ILE A 898 -17.51 -28.90 11.33
CA ILE A 898 -18.47 -28.37 10.38
C ILE A 898 -19.37 -29.49 9.86
N LYS A 899 -20.68 -29.32 10.10
CA LYS A 899 -21.73 -30.25 9.64
C LYS A 899 -22.55 -29.69 8.49
N ARG A 900 -22.62 -28.36 8.38
CA ARG A 900 -23.53 -27.65 7.48
C ARG A 900 -22.87 -26.43 6.86
N VAL A 901 -22.97 -26.32 5.56
CA VAL A 901 -22.56 -25.14 4.78
C VAL A 901 -23.77 -24.64 4.01
N VAL A 902 -24.05 -23.34 4.11
CA VAL A 902 -25.04 -22.66 3.27
C VAL A 902 -24.32 -21.67 2.37
N LEU A 903 -24.53 -21.79 1.06
CA LEU A 903 -24.00 -20.84 0.08
C LEU A 903 -25.11 -19.90 -0.36
N THR A 904 -24.91 -18.59 -0.17
CA THR A 904 -25.80 -17.57 -0.72
C THR A 904 -25.51 -17.43 -2.21
N SER A 905 -26.41 -17.93 -3.05
CA SER A 905 -26.41 -17.77 -4.50
C SER A 905 -27.17 -16.48 -4.87
N SER A 906 -27.93 -16.46 -5.96
CA SER A 906 -28.75 -15.31 -6.40
C SER A 906 -29.86 -15.81 -7.31
N SER A 907 -31.01 -15.11 -7.35
CA SER A 907 -32.05 -15.33 -8.37
C SER A 907 -31.48 -15.37 -9.79
N THR A 908 -30.49 -14.52 -10.08
CA THR A 908 -29.79 -14.44 -11.37
C THR A 908 -29.00 -15.70 -11.74
N ALA A 909 -28.66 -16.56 -10.78
CA ALA A 909 -28.04 -17.86 -11.03
C ALA A 909 -29.00 -18.86 -11.69
N ALA A 910 -30.31 -18.66 -11.50
CA ALA A 910 -31.35 -19.46 -12.11
C ALA A 910 -31.93 -18.79 -13.36
N ALA A 911 -32.28 -17.50 -13.31
CA ALA A 911 -32.77 -16.77 -14.48
C ALA A 911 -32.63 -15.25 -14.35
N SER A 912 -32.56 -14.56 -15.50
CA SER A 912 -32.65 -13.09 -15.56
C SER A 912 -34.12 -12.64 -15.61
N PRO A 913 -34.48 -11.46 -15.06
CA PRO A 913 -35.85 -10.93 -15.15
C PRO A 913 -36.35 -10.72 -16.58
N GLN A 914 -37.54 -11.25 -16.88
CA GLN A 914 -38.19 -11.17 -18.19
C GLN A 914 -39.66 -10.76 -18.04
N PRO A 915 -39.97 -9.45 -18.01
CA PRO A 915 -41.33 -8.95 -17.82
C PRO A 915 -42.29 -9.47 -18.90
N ASN A 916 -43.48 -9.89 -18.48
CA ASN A 916 -44.58 -10.43 -19.28
C ASN A 916 -44.27 -11.74 -20.02
N VAL A 917 -43.15 -12.40 -19.72
CA VAL A 917 -42.79 -13.71 -20.28
C VAL A 917 -43.04 -14.78 -19.22
N GLU A 918 -43.91 -15.74 -19.52
CA GLU A 918 -44.16 -16.88 -18.63
C GLU A 918 -43.11 -17.96 -18.84
N PHE A 919 -42.37 -18.27 -17.78
CA PHE A 919 -41.45 -19.41 -17.71
C PHE A 919 -41.43 -19.96 -16.29
N THR A 920 -40.95 -21.20 -16.12
CA THR A 920 -40.87 -21.85 -14.81
C THR A 920 -39.42 -21.93 -14.33
N MET A 921 -39.20 -21.66 -13.05
CA MET A 921 -37.94 -21.84 -12.35
C MET A 921 -38.10 -22.89 -11.26
N ASP A 922 -37.30 -23.93 -11.35
CA ASP A 922 -37.17 -25.01 -10.38
C ASP A 922 -35.70 -25.23 -9.99
N GLU A 923 -35.42 -26.22 -9.11
CA GLU A 923 -34.06 -26.49 -8.63
C GLU A 923 -33.07 -26.83 -9.76
N GLY A 924 -33.57 -27.34 -10.90
CA GLY A 924 -32.80 -27.68 -12.10
C GLY A 924 -32.56 -26.50 -13.05
N THR A 925 -33.14 -25.33 -12.78
CA THR A 925 -33.08 -24.17 -13.68
C THR A 925 -31.77 -23.39 -13.49
N TRP A 926 -31.01 -23.19 -14.57
CA TRP A 926 -29.73 -22.47 -14.57
C TRP A 926 -29.67 -21.41 -15.65
N ASN A 927 -29.05 -20.27 -15.35
CA ASN A 927 -28.96 -19.15 -16.29
C ASN A 927 -27.81 -19.35 -17.31
N GLU A 928 -27.92 -20.35 -18.18
CA GLU A 928 -26.86 -20.65 -19.15
C GLU A 928 -26.67 -19.55 -20.20
N GLU A 929 -27.73 -18.80 -20.47
CA GLU A 929 -27.68 -17.69 -21.42
C GLU A 929 -26.82 -16.55 -20.89
N ILE A 930 -26.98 -16.17 -19.62
CA ILE A 930 -26.16 -15.10 -19.04
C ILE A 930 -24.70 -15.51 -18.91
N VAL A 931 -24.42 -16.79 -18.67
CA VAL A 931 -23.04 -17.31 -18.70
C VAL A 931 -22.44 -17.15 -20.09
N ARG A 932 -23.14 -17.56 -21.14
CA ARG A 932 -22.67 -17.35 -22.53
C ARG A 932 -22.48 -15.86 -22.85
N ALA A 933 -23.43 -15.01 -22.42
CA ALA A 933 -23.36 -13.57 -22.66
C ALA A 933 -22.21 -12.90 -21.89
N ALA A 934 -21.89 -13.37 -20.69
CA ALA A 934 -20.75 -12.87 -19.91
C ALA A 934 -19.42 -13.22 -20.57
N TRP A 935 -19.28 -14.45 -21.08
CA TRP A 935 -18.07 -14.95 -21.76
C TRP A 935 -17.95 -14.52 -23.23
N ALA A 936 -18.88 -13.72 -23.76
CA ALA A 936 -18.75 -13.15 -25.11
C ALA A 936 -17.46 -12.30 -25.19
N PRO A 937 -16.75 -12.31 -26.34
CA PRO A 937 -15.46 -11.62 -26.49
C PRO A 937 -15.55 -10.10 -26.21
N PRO A 938 -14.41 -9.43 -26.01
CA PRO A 938 -14.35 -7.99 -25.75
C PRO A 938 -14.93 -7.16 -26.92
N PRO A 939 -15.32 -5.89 -26.68
CA PRO A 939 -15.04 -5.10 -25.47
C PRO A 939 -15.87 -5.49 -24.24
N TYR A 940 -15.22 -5.46 -23.07
CA TYR A 940 -15.82 -5.74 -21.77
C TYR A 940 -16.33 -4.44 -21.13
N GLU A 941 -17.34 -3.84 -21.74
CA GLU A 941 -17.81 -2.50 -21.39
C GLU A 941 -19.34 -2.44 -21.20
N GLY A 942 -19.80 -1.41 -20.51
CA GLY A 942 -21.23 -1.12 -20.34
C GLY A 942 -21.89 -1.83 -19.16
N LEU A 943 -22.94 -1.19 -18.61
CA LEU A 943 -23.65 -1.66 -17.43
C LEU A 943 -24.22 -3.08 -17.62
N GLN A 944 -24.75 -3.37 -18.80
CA GLN A 944 -25.26 -4.70 -19.14
C GLN A 944 -24.16 -5.79 -19.05
N ARG A 945 -22.93 -5.51 -19.50
CA ARG A 945 -21.82 -6.46 -19.38
C ARG A 945 -21.48 -6.75 -17.93
N ARG A 946 -21.39 -5.72 -17.10
CA ARG A 946 -21.17 -5.83 -15.64
C ARG A 946 -22.24 -6.70 -14.97
N HIS A 947 -23.50 -6.52 -15.35
CA HIS A 947 -24.59 -7.39 -14.90
C HIS A 947 -24.42 -8.84 -15.38
N ASN A 948 -24.06 -9.04 -16.66
CA ASN A 948 -23.84 -10.38 -17.21
C ASN A 948 -22.74 -11.11 -16.43
N VAL A 949 -21.60 -10.46 -16.19
CA VAL A 949 -20.47 -11.02 -15.44
C VAL A 949 -20.86 -11.36 -14.01
N TYR A 950 -21.58 -10.48 -13.32
CA TYR A 950 -22.08 -10.77 -11.97
C TYR A 950 -23.03 -11.98 -11.96
N ALA A 951 -24.05 -12.00 -12.81
CA ALA A 951 -25.01 -13.10 -12.88
C ALA A 951 -24.35 -14.44 -13.29
N ALA A 952 -23.39 -14.39 -14.22
CA ALA A 952 -22.58 -15.54 -14.60
C ALA A 952 -21.70 -16.03 -13.44
N SER A 953 -21.11 -15.12 -12.66
CA SER A 953 -20.29 -15.48 -11.49
C SER A 953 -21.11 -16.20 -10.41
N LYS A 954 -22.37 -15.79 -10.19
CA LYS A 954 -23.29 -16.48 -9.27
C LYS A 954 -23.71 -17.85 -9.82
N THR A 955 -24.05 -17.92 -11.10
CA THR A 955 -24.39 -19.18 -11.79
C THR A 955 -23.24 -20.18 -11.71
N GLN A 956 -22.04 -19.77 -12.12
CA GLN A 956 -20.88 -20.66 -12.16
C GLN A 956 -20.37 -20.96 -10.76
N GLY A 957 -20.30 -19.97 -9.85
CA GLY A 957 -19.91 -20.17 -8.46
C GLY A 957 -20.73 -21.27 -7.77
N GLU A 958 -22.06 -21.23 -7.93
CA GLU A 958 -22.93 -22.25 -7.39
C GLU A 958 -22.73 -23.62 -8.07
N LYS A 959 -22.57 -23.66 -9.40
CA LYS A 959 -22.26 -24.92 -10.11
C LYS A 959 -20.95 -25.55 -9.65
N VAL A 960 -19.88 -24.76 -9.44
CA VAL A 960 -18.62 -25.32 -8.95
C VAL A 960 -18.77 -25.86 -7.53
N ALA A 961 -19.60 -25.23 -6.69
CA ALA A 961 -19.90 -25.76 -5.36
C ALA A 961 -20.54 -27.15 -5.43
N TRP A 962 -21.61 -27.30 -6.21
CA TRP A 962 -22.29 -28.60 -6.37
C TRP A 962 -21.38 -29.66 -7.00
N LYS A 963 -20.62 -29.28 -8.03
CA LYS A 963 -19.61 -30.16 -8.64
C LYS A 963 -18.58 -30.60 -7.60
N TRP A 964 -18.05 -29.68 -6.80
CA TRP A 964 -17.06 -29.97 -5.77
C TRP A 964 -17.64 -30.89 -4.68
N MET A 965 -18.90 -30.71 -4.27
CA MET A 965 -19.56 -31.62 -3.32
C MET A 965 -19.62 -33.07 -3.83
N ILE A 966 -19.93 -33.24 -5.12
CA ILE A 966 -19.98 -34.56 -5.77
C ILE A 966 -18.57 -35.18 -5.84
N GLU A 967 -17.56 -34.39 -6.20
CA GLU A 967 -16.18 -34.85 -6.40
C GLU A 967 -15.44 -35.15 -5.10
N LYS A 968 -15.66 -34.33 -4.06
CA LYS A 968 -14.89 -34.40 -2.81
C LYS A 968 -15.60 -35.13 -1.68
N GLN A 969 -16.92 -35.31 -1.76
CA GLN A 969 -17.74 -36.01 -0.77
C GLN A 969 -17.38 -35.65 0.69
N PRO A 970 -17.43 -34.37 1.07
CA PRO A 970 -17.05 -33.94 2.42
C PRO A 970 -18.05 -34.45 3.48
N ASN A 971 -17.65 -34.38 4.75
CA ASN A 971 -18.47 -34.81 5.89
C ASN A 971 -19.59 -33.82 6.27
N PHE A 972 -19.78 -32.73 5.52
CA PHE A 972 -20.83 -31.75 5.74
C PHE A 972 -21.87 -31.77 4.62
N VAL A 973 -23.03 -31.18 4.89
CA VAL A 973 -24.10 -30.98 3.89
C VAL A 973 -24.04 -29.55 3.36
N LEU A 974 -24.09 -29.39 2.04
CA LEU A 974 -24.27 -28.10 1.36
C LEU A 974 -25.76 -27.88 1.06
N ASN A 975 -26.26 -26.69 1.36
CA ASN A 975 -27.51 -26.15 0.82
C ASN A 975 -27.19 -24.79 0.15
N THR A 976 -27.98 -24.40 -0.86
CA THR A 976 -27.86 -23.07 -1.47
C THR A 976 -29.17 -22.31 -1.28
N VAL A 977 -29.06 -21.00 -1.01
CA VAL A 977 -30.22 -20.10 -0.96
C VAL A 977 -30.05 -19.06 -2.07
N LEU A 978 -31.06 -18.93 -2.91
CA LEU A 978 -31.13 -17.97 -4.01
C LEU A 978 -32.08 -16.85 -3.58
N PRO A 979 -31.55 -15.74 -3.03
CA PRO A 979 -32.34 -14.55 -2.78
C PRO A 979 -32.72 -13.84 -4.08
N ASN A 980 -33.93 -13.30 -4.13
CA ASN A 980 -34.31 -12.28 -5.11
C ASN A 980 -34.08 -10.86 -4.55
N ALA A 981 -34.73 -9.82 -5.09
CA ALA A 981 -34.53 -8.44 -4.67
C ALA A 981 -34.81 -8.28 -3.16
N ASN A 982 -33.76 -8.03 -2.39
CA ASN A 982 -33.86 -7.92 -0.94
C ASN A 982 -34.28 -6.51 -0.55
N PHE A 983 -35.40 -6.38 0.13
CA PHE A 983 -35.89 -5.12 0.68
C PHE A 983 -36.11 -5.23 2.19
N GLY A 984 -36.26 -4.11 2.87
CA GLY A 984 -36.47 -4.04 4.32
C GLY A 984 -35.37 -3.26 5.04
N LYS A 985 -35.38 -3.31 6.37
CA LYS A 985 -34.53 -2.47 7.22
C LYS A 985 -33.04 -2.70 6.98
N VAL A 986 -32.24 -1.63 6.88
CA VAL A 986 -30.78 -1.71 7.02
C VAL A 986 -30.44 -1.64 8.51
N LEU A 987 -29.64 -2.58 9.03
CA LEU A 987 -29.40 -2.67 10.49
C LEU A 987 -28.64 -1.49 11.07
N SER A 988 -27.69 -0.94 10.29
CA SER A 988 -27.00 0.31 10.62
C SER A 988 -26.80 1.14 9.35
N PRO A 989 -27.75 2.01 8.98
CA PRO A 989 -27.62 2.88 7.81
C PRO A 989 -26.39 3.79 7.89
N GLN A 990 -26.00 4.20 9.11
CA GLN A 990 -24.81 5.03 9.34
C GLN A 990 -23.51 4.34 8.88
N HIS A 991 -23.39 3.02 9.07
CA HIS A 991 -22.17 2.28 8.73
C HIS A 991 -22.28 1.51 7.41
N GLN A 992 -23.48 1.10 7.01
CA GLN A 992 -23.72 0.28 5.82
C GLN A 992 -24.17 1.11 4.61
N GLY A 993 -24.69 2.34 4.82
CA GLY A 993 -25.40 3.09 3.79
C GLY A 993 -26.68 2.37 3.35
N PHE A 994 -27.02 2.48 2.07
CA PHE A 994 -28.12 1.74 1.43
C PHE A 994 -27.57 0.83 0.31
N PRO A 995 -26.89 -0.28 0.66
CA PRO A 995 -26.16 -1.08 -0.31
C PRO A 995 -27.09 -1.97 -1.14
N SER A 996 -26.65 -2.33 -2.35
CA SER A 996 -27.37 -3.28 -3.23
C SER A 996 -28.84 -2.88 -3.42
N THR A 997 -29.78 -3.83 -3.32
CA THR A 997 -31.21 -3.60 -3.55
C THR A 997 -31.89 -2.71 -2.50
N ALA A 998 -31.28 -2.47 -1.34
CA ALA A 998 -31.76 -1.44 -0.40
C ALA A 998 -31.72 -0.03 -1.03
N GLY A 999 -30.70 0.21 -1.87
CA GLY A 999 -30.57 1.45 -2.63
C GLY A 999 -31.71 1.68 -3.62
N TRP A 1000 -32.35 0.63 -4.15
CA TRP A 1000 -33.48 0.76 -5.07
C TRP A 1000 -34.74 1.31 -4.41
N VAL A 1001 -34.99 0.94 -3.15
CA VAL A 1001 -36.10 1.54 -2.39
C VAL A 1001 -35.81 3.01 -2.14
N LYS A 1002 -34.55 3.37 -1.86
CA LYS A 1002 -34.11 4.77 -1.75
C LYS A 1002 -34.22 5.52 -3.09
N ALA A 1003 -33.95 4.86 -4.22
CA ALA A 1003 -34.12 5.43 -5.55
C ALA A 1003 -35.57 5.83 -5.82
N VAL A 1004 -36.54 4.94 -5.52
CA VAL A 1004 -37.97 5.26 -5.63
C VAL A 1004 -38.34 6.43 -4.71
N TRP A 1005 -37.83 6.44 -3.48
CA TRP A 1005 -38.07 7.50 -2.50
C TRP A 1005 -37.62 8.89 -2.94
N GLU A 1006 -36.51 8.95 -3.67
CA GLU A 1006 -35.93 10.19 -4.23
C GLU A 1006 -36.40 10.46 -5.68
N GLY A 1007 -37.29 9.63 -6.22
CA GLY A 1007 -37.88 9.80 -7.55
C GLY A 1007 -36.93 9.51 -8.71
N PHE A 1008 -35.98 8.58 -8.54
CA PHE A 1008 -34.97 8.18 -9.53
C PHE A 1008 -34.16 9.38 -10.07
N ARG A 1009 -33.71 10.25 -9.16
CA ARG A 1009 -32.92 11.45 -9.50
C ARG A 1009 -31.45 11.28 -9.13
N GLY A 1010 -30.59 12.06 -9.78
CA GLY A 1010 -29.15 12.11 -9.50
C GLY A 1010 -28.50 10.74 -9.64
N GLN A 1011 -27.78 10.30 -8.61
CA GLN A 1011 -27.06 9.01 -8.59
C GLN A 1011 -27.96 7.77 -8.71
N TYR A 1012 -29.28 7.92 -8.62
CA TYR A 1012 -30.27 6.83 -8.70
C TYR A 1012 -31.03 6.78 -10.04
N ALA A 1013 -30.65 7.61 -11.03
CA ALA A 1013 -31.39 7.73 -12.29
C ALA A 1013 -31.48 6.41 -13.06
N ASP A 1014 -30.41 5.62 -13.07
CA ASP A 1014 -30.35 4.36 -13.83
C ASP A 1014 -31.11 3.21 -13.14
N ASP A 1015 -31.44 3.33 -11.85
CA ASP A 1015 -32.15 2.27 -11.13
C ASP A 1015 -33.58 2.06 -11.63
N VAL A 1016 -34.16 3.07 -12.31
CA VAL A 1016 -35.48 2.98 -12.96
C VAL A 1016 -35.53 1.84 -13.98
N PHE A 1017 -34.38 1.48 -14.57
CA PHE A 1017 -34.28 0.45 -15.60
C PHE A 1017 -34.24 -0.98 -15.04
N ASN A 1018 -34.19 -1.20 -13.72
CA ASN A 1018 -34.32 -2.57 -13.22
C ASN A 1018 -35.74 -3.09 -13.47
N LYS A 1019 -35.79 -4.30 -14.03
CA LYS A 1019 -37.03 -4.92 -14.51
C LYS A 1019 -37.85 -5.50 -13.35
N PRO A 1020 -39.19 -5.54 -13.48
CA PRO A 1020 -40.05 -6.28 -12.56
C PRO A 1020 -39.55 -7.71 -12.30
N GLN A 1021 -39.54 -8.09 -11.03
CA GLN A 1021 -39.11 -9.41 -10.55
C GLN A 1021 -39.72 -9.70 -9.17
N TYR A 1022 -39.35 -10.82 -8.54
CA TYR A 1022 -39.75 -11.10 -7.16
C TYR A 1022 -38.96 -10.25 -6.15
N TYR A 1023 -39.58 -9.89 -5.03
CA TYR A 1023 -38.87 -9.37 -3.86
C TYR A 1023 -38.81 -10.43 -2.74
N VAL A 1024 -37.98 -10.17 -1.74
CA VAL A 1024 -38.00 -10.86 -0.44
C VAL A 1024 -37.63 -9.86 0.66
N ASN A 1025 -38.24 -9.97 1.84
CA ASN A 1025 -37.79 -9.19 2.99
C ASN A 1025 -36.45 -9.75 3.48
N VAL A 1026 -35.46 -8.88 3.68
CA VAL A 1026 -34.09 -9.26 4.08
C VAL A 1026 -34.03 -10.02 5.41
N ARG A 1027 -35.01 -9.81 6.29
CA ARG A 1027 -35.15 -10.59 7.54
C ARG A 1027 -35.62 -12.01 7.26
N ASP A 1028 -36.61 -12.17 6.39
CA ASP A 1028 -37.14 -13.48 5.97
C ASP A 1028 -36.08 -14.28 5.22
N ASP A 1029 -35.33 -13.65 4.31
CA ASP A 1029 -34.22 -14.28 3.59
C ASP A 1029 -33.15 -14.81 4.56
N ALA A 1030 -32.77 -14.00 5.55
CA ALA A 1030 -31.85 -14.42 6.60
C ALA A 1030 -32.39 -15.61 7.42
N LEU A 1031 -33.70 -15.69 7.68
CA LEU A 1031 -34.31 -16.85 8.35
C LEU A 1031 -34.27 -18.11 7.50
N VAL A 1032 -34.46 -18.01 6.18
CA VAL A 1032 -34.32 -19.14 5.26
C VAL A 1032 -32.87 -19.66 5.26
N HIS A 1033 -31.87 -18.77 5.25
CA HIS A 1033 -30.46 -19.15 5.39
C HIS A 1033 -30.18 -19.89 6.70
N ILE A 1034 -30.75 -19.41 7.82
CA ILE A 1034 -30.59 -20.06 9.12
C ILE A 1034 -31.30 -21.41 9.14
N ALA A 1035 -32.53 -21.51 8.64
CA ALA A 1035 -33.29 -22.77 8.56
C ALA A 1035 -32.54 -23.83 7.72
N ALA A 1036 -31.97 -23.41 6.58
CA ALA A 1036 -31.16 -24.26 5.72
C ALA A 1036 -29.86 -24.74 6.40
N LEU A 1037 -29.35 -23.96 7.37
CA LEU A 1037 -28.18 -24.33 8.15
C LEU A 1037 -28.54 -25.31 9.28
N ILE A 1038 -29.61 -25.07 10.03
CA ILE A 1038 -29.80 -25.71 11.34
C ILE A 1038 -30.68 -26.96 11.34
N TYR A 1039 -31.58 -27.14 10.38
CA TYR A 1039 -32.50 -28.29 10.39
C TYR A 1039 -31.85 -29.56 9.81
N GLU A 1040 -32.01 -30.69 10.51
CA GLU A 1040 -31.37 -31.95 10.11
C GLU A 1040 -31.91 -32.47 8.77
N ASP A 1041 -33.20 -32.31 8.52
CA ASP A 1041 -33.91 -32.83 7.34
C ASP A 1041 -33.69 -32.00 6.06
N VAL A 1042 -33.13 -30.79 6.17
CA VAL A 1042 -32.86 -29.93 5.02
C VAL A 1042 -31.49 -30.27 4.44
N ARG A 1043 -31.43 -31.11 3.40
CA ARG A 1043 -30.15 -31.62 2.87
C ARG A 1043 -30.08 -31.53 1.35
N ALA A 1044 -28.97 -30.99 0.84
CA ALA A 1044 -28.69 -30.87 -0.60
C ALA A 1044 -29.79 -30.13 -1.37
N GLN A 1045 -30.33 -29.07 -0.78
CA GLN A 1045 -31.42 -28.28 -1.38
C GLN A 1045 -30.92 -26.98 -2.02
N ARG A 1046 -31.63 -26.60 -3.08
CA ARG A 1046 -31.53 -25.32 -3.79
C ARG A 1046 -32.81 -24.52 -3.48
N LEU A 1047 -32.73 -23.52 -2.62
CA LEU A 1047 -33.88 -22.83 -2.03
C LEU A 1047 -34.11 -21.46 -2.66
N PHE A 1048 -35.31 -21.22 -3.20
CA PHE A 1048 -35.69 -19.94 -3.80
C PHE A 1048 -36.37 -19.03 -2.76
N ALA A 1049 -35.63 -18.08 -2.19
CA ALA A 1049 -36.16 -17.08 -1.26
C ALA A 1049 -36.84 -15.93 -2.02
N PHE A 1050 -38.01 -16.23 -2.57
CA PHE A 1050 -38.80 -15.37 -3.46
C PHE A 1050 -40.19 -15.22 -2.84
N ALA A 1051 -40.60 -14.01 -2.43
CA ALA A 1051 -41.89 -13.78 -1.78
C ALA A 1051 -43.02 -13.58 -2.80
N GLN A 1052 -43.04 -12.42 -3.46
CA GLN A 1052 -44.04 -12.07 -4.48
C GLN A 1052 -43.42 -11.20 -5.58
N PRO A 1053 -43.98 -11.21 -6.81
CA PRO A 1053 -43.56 -10.30 -7.87
C PRO A 1053 -43.93 -8.84 -7.53
N TYR A 1054 -43.09 -7.89 -7.95
CA TYR A 1054 -43.34 -6.45 -7.83
C TYR A 1054 -42.89 -5.72 -9.11
N ASN A 1055 -43.45 -4.54 -9.34
CA ASN A 1055 -42.87 -3.49 -10.17
C ASN A 1055 -42.78 -2.17 -9.40
N TRP A 1056 -42.20 -1.14 -10.02
CA TRP A 1056 -42.03 0.17 -9.36
C TRP A 1056 -43.33 0.85 -8.96
N ASN A 1057 -44.41 0.68 -9.73
CA ASN A 1057 -45.71 1.26 -9.40
C ASN A 1057 -46.33 0.58 -8.16
N ASP A 1058 -46.04 -0.70 -7.92
CA ASP A 1058 -46.44 -1.39 -6.68
C ASP A 1058 -45.74 -0.78 -5.45
N ILE A 1059 -44.44 -0.46 -5.56
CA ILE A 1059 -43.70 0.23 -4.48
C ILE A 1059 -44.19 1.67 -4.31
N LEU A 1060 -44.41 2.42 -5.39
CA LEU A 1060 -44.97 3.78 -5.34
C LEU A 1060 -46.36 3.81 -4.69
N ALA A 1061 -47.23 2.85 -5.03
CA ALA A 1061 -48.55 2.74 -4.43
C ALA A 1061 -48.45 2.51 -2.91
N VAL A 1062 -47.54 1.65 -2.47
CA VAL A 1062 -47.25 1.43 -1.05
C VAL A 1062 -46.69 2.70 -0.39
N MET A 1063 -45.72 3.38 -1.00
CA MET A 1063 -45.13 4.60 -0.43
C MET A 1063 -46.14 5.74 -0.31
N ARG A 1064 -46.99 5.97 -1.33
CA ARG A 1064 -48.06 6.98 -1.29
C ARG A 1064 -49.08 6.66 -0.19
N LYS A 1065 -49.36 5.38 0.06
CA LYS A 1065 -50.24 4.93 1.15
C LYS A 1065 -49.60 5.18 2.53
N LEU A 1066 -48.31 4.86 2.69
CA LEU A 1066 -47.59 5.02 3.96
C LEU A 1066 -47.28 6.50 4.29
N TYR A 1067 -47.08 7.33 3.27
CA TYR A 1067 -46.62 8.72 3.40
C TYR A 1067 -47.50 9.69 2.58
N PRO A 1068 -48.80 9.85 2.92
CA PRO A 1068 -49.74 10.65 2.13
C PRO A 1068 -49.42 12.15 2.07
N GLY A 1069 -48.54 12.65 2.94
CA GLY A 1069 -48.07 14.04 2.93
C GLY A 1069 -46.84 14.32 2.07
N ARG A 1070 -46.26 13.29 1.45
CA ARG A 1070 -45.09 13.41 0.56
C ARG A 1070 -45.54 13.21 -0.89
N GLU A 1071 -45.11 14.11 -1.76
CA GLU A 1071 -45.30 13.97 -3.20
C GLU A 1071 -44.26 12.98 -3.76
N PHE A 1072 -44.73 11.97 -4.48
CA PHE A 1072 -43.90 11.01 -5.22
C PHE A 1072 -44.14 11.20 -6.71
N ILE A 1073 -43.20 10.73 -7.53
CA ILE A 1073 -43.34 10.73 -9.00
C ILE A 1073 -44.61 10.01 -9.45
N ASP A 1074 -45.09 10.34 -10.64
CA ASP A 1074 -46.21 9.65 -11.28
C ASP A 1074 -45.89 8.17 -11.59
N ASP A 1075 -46.92 7.39 -11.87
CA ASP A 1075 -46.76 5.99 -12.29
C ASP A 1075 -45.93 5.91 -13.57
N ILE A 1076 -44.97 4.97 -13.56
CA ILE A 1076 -44.08 4.74 -14.69
C ILE A 1076 -44.82 3.85 -15.71
N PRO A 1077 -44.95 4.29 -16.98
CA PRO A 1077 -45.62 3.50 -18.01
C PRO A 1077 -44.80 2.26 -18.40
N ASP A 1078 -45.47 1.26 -18.98
CA ASP A 1078 -44.86 0.13 -19.69
C ASP A 1078 -43.87 -0.76 -18.88
N LEU A 1079 -43.93 -0.74 -17.54
CA LEU A 1079 -43.05 -1.58 -16.71
C LEU A 1079 -43.23 -3.09 -16.95
N GLY A 1080 -44.46 -3.53 -17.23
CA GLY A 1080 -44.82 -4.94 -17.25
C GLY A 1080 -44.91 -5.58 -15.85
N LYS A 1081 -44.99 -6.92 -15.81
CA LYS A 1081 -45.01 -7.71 -14.57
C LYS A 1081 -44.15 -8.97 -14.72
N ASP A 1082 -43.55 -9.42 -13.63
CA ASP A 1082 -42.99 -10.77 -13.59
C ASP A 1082 -44.16 -11.78 -13.50
N VAL A 1083 -44.26 -12.66 -14.51
CA VAL A 1083 -45.28 -13.73 -14.59
C VAL A 1083 -44.63 -15.12 -14.57
N SER A 1084 -43.37 -15.20 -14.16
CA SER A 1084 -42.66 -16.46 -13.98
C SER A 1084 -43.22 -17.25 -12.79
N LYS A 1085 -43.13 -18.58 -12.88
CA LYS A 1085 -43.56 -19.52 -11.83
C LYS A 1085 -42.34 -20.10 -11.16
N VAL A 1086 -42.23 -19.97 -9.84
CA VAL A 1086 -41.04 -20.40 -9.08
C VAL A 1086 -41.42 -21.46 -8.04
N THR A 1087 -40.61 -22.50 -7.88
CA THR A 1087 -40.78 -23.52 -6.83
C THR A 1087 -40.24 -23.03 -5.47
N ASN A 1088 -40.85 -21.99 -4.92
CA ASN A 1088 -40.44 -21.35 -3.65
C ASN A 1088 -41.11 -21.94 -2.39
N GLN A 1089 -41.96 -22.97 -2.54
CA GLN A 1089 -42.79 -23.50 -1.44
C GLN A 1089 -41.95 -24.09 -0.31
N GLU A 1090 -40.80 -24.70 -0.62
CA GLU A 1090 -39.90 -25.25 0.41
C GLU A 1090 -39.24 -24.13 1.23
N ALA A 1091 -38.81 -23.04 0.59
CA ALA A 1091 -38.26 -21.89 1.30
C ALA A 1091 -39.31 -21.22 2.19
N GLU A 1092 -40.55 -21.09 1.70
CA GLU A 1092 -41.68 -20.58 2.49
C GLU A 1092 -42.04 -21.50 3.66
N HIS A 1093 -42.04 -22.81 3.44
CA HIS A 1093 -42.26 -23.80 4.49
C HIS A 1093 -41.18 -23.72 5.58
N LEU A 1094 -39.90 -23.56 5.20
CA LEU A 1094 -38.81 -23.38 6.15
C LEU A 1094 -38.91 -22.06 6.92
N LEU A 1095 -39.28 -20.97 6.25
CA LEU A 1095 -39.58 -19.70 6.90
C LEU A 1095 -40.70 -19.88 7.93
N ASN A 1096 -41.82 -20.49 7.53
CA ASN A 1096 -42.94 -20.75 8.43
C ASN A 1096 -42.54 -21.64 9.62
N ARG A 1097 -41.72 -22.66 9.37
CA ARG A 1097 -41.23 -23.55 10.42
C ARG A 1097 -40.34 -22.83 11.44
N ILE A 1098 -39.52 -21.86 11.03
CA ILE A 1098 -38.58 -21.16 11.93
C ILE A 1098 -39.18 -19.92 12.60
N SER A 1099 -40.14 -19.23 11.97
CA SER A 1099 -40.73 -17.98 12.49
C SER A 1099 -42.20 -18.11 12.91
N GLY A 1100 -42.92 -19.12 12.40
CA GLY A 1100 -44.37 -19.23 12.51
C GLY A 1100 -45.14 -18.31 11.56
N ALA A 1101 -44.46 -17.63 10.63
CA ALA A 1101 -45.05 -16.67 9.70
C ALA A 1101 -44.78 -17.06 8.23
N SER A 1102 -45.67 -16.65 7.33
CA SER A 1102 -45.41 -16.64 5.88
C SER A 1102 -44.55 -15.42 5.50
N TRP A 1103 -44.23 -15.27 4.22
CA TRP A 1103 -43.49 -14.11 3.72
C TRP A 1103 -44.07 -12.77 4.17
N THR A 1104 -43.19 -11.84 4.56
CA THR A 1104 -43.55 -10.47 4.90
C THR A 1104 -44.11 -9.75 3.67
N SER A 1105 -45.23 -9.04 3.86
CA SER A 1105 -45.92 -8.33 2.78
C SER A 1105 -45.05 -7.19 2.21
N LEU A 1106 -45.31 -6.80 0.96
CA LEU A 1106 -44.57 -5.70 0.32
C LEU A 1106 -44.77 -4.40 1.10
N GLU A 1107 -45.99 -4.14 1.58
CA GLU A 1107 -46.30 -2.96 2.39
C GLU A 1107 -45.45 -2.88 3.65
N GLN A 1108 -45.38 -3.97 4.42
CA GLN A 1108 -44.57 -4.01 5.64
C GLN A 1108 -43.06 -3.94 5.31
N THR A 1109 -42.64 -4.61 4.25
CA THR A 1109 -41.23 -4.60 3.82
C THR A 1109 -40.75 -3.20 3.40
N ILE A 1110 -41.55 -2.46 2.65
CA ILE A 1110 -41.23 -1.08 2.27
C ILE A 1110 -41.28 -0.17 3.48
N LYS A 1111 -42.28 -0.32 4.37
CA LYS A 1111 -42.35 0.44 5.62
C LYS A 1111 -41.05 0.30 6.43
N GLU A 1112 -40.57 -0.92 6.62
CA GLU A 1112 -39.31 -1.19 7.34
C GLU A 1112 -38.08 -0.59 6.64
N ALA A 1113 -38.08 -0.58 5.30
CA ALA A 1113 -36.99 -0.02 4.52
C ALA A 1113 -36.93 1.51 4.59
N THR A 1114 -38.07 2.18 4.69
CA THR A 1114 -38.20 3.64 4.66
C THR A 1114 -38.19 4.29 6.04
N GLU A 1115 -38.19 3.52 7.13
CA GLU A 1115 -38.07 4.02 8.52
C GLU A 1115 -36.89 5.00 8.69
N ASP A 1116 -35.75 4.68 8.09
CA ASP A 1116 -34.51 5.45 8.23
C ASP A 1116 -34.35 6.53 7.13
N PHE A 1117 -35.39 6.79 6.32
CA PHE A 1117 -35.35 7.79 5.23
C PHE A 1117 -35.97 9.14 5.61
N LEU A 1118 -36.71 9.17 6.71
CA LEU A 1118 -37.29 10.37 7.33
C LEU A 1118 -36.27 11.03 8.26
#